data_AF-A0A6V8H8Q8-F1
#
_entry.id   AF-A0A6V8H8Q8-F1
#
_cell.length_a   1.000
_cell.length_b   1.000
_cell.length_c   1.000
_cell.angle_alpha   90.00
_cell.angle_beta   90.00
_cell.angle_gamma   90.00
#
_symmetry.space_group_name_H-M   'P 1'
#
loop_
_entity.id
_entity.type
_entity.pdbx_description
1 polymer ?
#
loop_
_entity_poly.entity_id
_entity_poly.type
_entity_poly.pdbx_seq_one_letter_code
_entity_poly.pdbx_strand_id
1 'polypeptide(L)'
;MNEIKLISGTSHPDLSAKVADRLGISLTSTLCQPSSIGEISASIGESVRGDDVYILQSTAPGSVNDGLMELLNLIHACRTASARSITAVIPNYPYARQDKKDKSRAPISARLVANMLQSAGATHVITMDLHASQIQGFFNVPVDNLFAEPCVLDWVRGNLDPDNCVIVSPDAGGAKRVASLADRLGVGFALIHKERPRPNVVGRMILVGDVSNRTAILIDDMADTCGTLAKAASTLEEHGARDVYAIVTHGKEFVNINIEPMPSVMKENNNSNHYFVKQRVGQLENMVILYMYHERLTLEEALDVMLDLIREHYDLCTAAEQCVPKTGDAQLDANVQTYITNVIMDSINQDQTEALSSWEQEAKAKRDSVNALIPEEWRLPSIPSSTEQKDVTDGYVRQFLTAKEIEITETDACGIVLRTASGEWKAHEVAGAFCHRAALAHQLTNCLHEIFFDAALAEAQAQDDYFAKHKKPIGPLHGLPVSLKDQFHVKGVETTMGYVGWMGTFEGRRGTGKELVYESEMVRELRSLGAILYCKTAVPHTLMAGETVNNIIGYTWSPKNRLLSAGGSSGGEGALIGLKGSPVGFGTDIGGSIRIPAAFNGLYGLRPSAGRLPYDGMANSMDGQNSILSVVGPLATSVGSLRLLVKSLLSEEPWLHDPLVLELPWRNTPDLRGIPLTFGILKDDGVVKPHPPIARAIDMVINAIKRAGHHVIEWNPPSHTEGTRLVNEVYILDGGHDVHSAFGLSGETVSDQIESMYGKAPFAEKSASHIAAINIEKRNYQKKYLEYWNKTSELTATGRPVDAFIMPVAAIAAARPNLYNYYGYSNIINLLDYAACTLPVTTVDKNVDRFEANYEPRSVVDEIAWKSYDPEIYDGAHVSVQVVARRLQEEKVLALTEILAGALQL
;
A
#
# COMPACT_ATOMS: atom_id res chain seq x y z
N MET A 1 -2.53 -29.42 -24.40
CA MET A 1 -2.55 -30.07 -23.09
C MET A 1 -1.25 -29.70 -22.43
N ASN A 2 -1.33 -28.93 -21.35
CA ASN A 2 -0.17 -28.57 -20.56
C ASN A 2 0.19 -29.78 -19.70
N GLU A 3 1.47 -30.15 -19.65
CA GLU A 3 1.91 -31.30 -18.86
C GLU A 3 2.51 -30.83 -17.53
N ILE A 4 2.37 -31.66 -16.50
CA ILE A 4 3.10 -31.47 -15.25
C ILE A 4 4.50 -32.04 -15.43
N LYS A 5 5.53 -31.23 -15.14
CA LYS A 5 6.93 -31.65 -15.17
C LYS A 5 7.49 -31.62 -13.75
N LEU A 6 7.99 -32.77 -13.29
CA LEU A 6 8.65 -32.89 -11.99
C LEU A 6 10.16 -32.99 -12.18
N ILE A 7 10.86 -31.96 -11.71
CA ILE A 7 12.31 -31.87 -11.73
C ILE A 7 12.85 -32.22 -10.34
N SER A 8 13.78 -33.17 -10.29
CA SER A 8 14.55 -33.45 -9.08
C SER A 8 15.84 -32.64 -9.06
N GLY A 9 16.13 -31.98 -7.95
CA GLY A 9 17.50 -31.59 -7.61
C GLY A 9 18.29 -32.77 -7.01
N THR A 10 19.53 -32.49 -6.61
CA THR A 10 20.48 -33.48 -6.09
C THR A 10 20.28 -33.82 -4.61
N SER A 11 19.50 -33.04 -3.85
CA SER A 11 19.42 -33.22 -2.39
C SER A 11 18.70 -34.51 -1.98
N HIS A 12 17.63 -34.89 -2.69
CA HIS A 12 16.79 -36.04 -2.33
C HIS A 12 16.20 -36.72 -3.59
N PRO A 13 17.02 -37.40 -4.42
CA PRO A 13 16.53 -38.05 -5.64
C PRO A 13 15.50 -39.17 -5.37
N ASP A 14 15.68 -39.93 -4.29
CA ASP A 14 14.75 -41.00 -3.89
C ASP A 14 13.37 -40.47 -3.51
N LEU A 15 13.34 -39.27 -2.92
CA LEU A 15 12.12 -38.57 -2.58
C LEU A 15 11.36 -38.17 -3.85
N SER A 16 12.06 -37.53 -4.79
CA SER A 16 11.50 -37.16 -6.08
C SER A 16 11.00 -38.37 -6.86
N ALA A 17 11.71 -39.51 -6.80
CA ALA A 17 11.28 -40.75 -7.46
C ALA A 17 9.96 -41.28 -6.89
N LYS A 18 9.80 -41.28 -5.57
CA LYS A 18 8.53 -41.67 -4.92
C LYS A 18 7.38 -40.74 -5.28
N VAL A 19 7.66 -39.43 -5.35
CA VAL A 19 6.68 -38.42 -5.76
C VAL A 19 6.22 -38.68 -7.20
N ALA A 20 7.17 -38.91 -8.12
CA ALA A 20 6.91 -39.29 -9.50
C ALA A 20 6.08 -40.58 -9.61
N ASP A 21 6.48 -41.65 -8.93
CA ASP A 21 5.79 -42.94 -8.93
C ASP A 21 4.33 -42.82 -8.48
N ARG A 22 4.06 -41.99 -7.46
CA ARG A 22 2.70 -41.80 -6.93
C ARG A 22 1.84 -40.86 -7.80
N LEU A 23 2.46 -39.86 -8.43
CA LEU A 23 1.82 -39.00 -9.43
C LEU A 23 1.55 -39.74 -10.75
N GLY A 24 2.20 -40.88 -10.99
CA GLY A 24 2.12 -41.60 -12.26
C GLY A 24 2.84 -40.89 -13.41
N ILE A 25 3.82 -40.03 -13.09
CA ILE A 25 4.62 -39.28 -14.06
C ILE A 25 6.10 -39.71 -13.98
N SER A 26 6.86 -39.48 -15.05
CA SER A 26 8.31 -39.67 -15.02
C SER A 26 9.01 -38.39 -14.56
N LEU A 27 10.16 -38.53 -13.88
CA LEU A 27 11.03 -37.40 -13.59
C LEU A 27 11.57 -36.81 -14.90
N THR A 28 11.53 -35.48 -14.98
CA THR A 28 12.13 -34.73 -16.08
C THR A 28 13.64 -34.90 -16.06
N SER A 29 14.21 -35.28 -17.20
CA SER A 29 15.66 -35.46 -17.34
C SER A 29 16.36 -34.14 -17.05
N THR A 30 17.23 -34.10 -16.04
CA THR A 30 18.07 -32.94 -15.71
C THR A 30 19.53 -33.35 -15.55
N LEU A 31 20.43 -32.43 -15.87
CA LEU A 31 21.86 -32.57 -15.57
C LEU A 31 22.23 -31.50 -14.55
N CYS A 32 22.48 -31.93 -13.32
CA CYS A 32 22.99 -31.10 -12.22
C CYS A 32 24.33 -31.65 -11.77
N GLN A 33 25.42 -30.93 -12.06
CA GLN A 33 26.76 -31.36 -11.67
C GLN A 33 27.67 -30.17 -11.33
N PRO A 34 28.59 -30.32 -10.36
CA PRO A 34 29.64 -29.35 -10.12
C PRO A 34 30.62 -29.29 -11.30
N SER A 35 31.05 -28.09 -11.67
CA SER A 35 32.14 -27.84 -12.60
C SER A 35 33.49 -28.11 -11.94
N SER A 36 34.56 -28.14 -12.74
CA SER A 36 35.94 -28.33 -12.25
C SER A 36 36.42 -27.25 -11.27
N ILE A 37 35.73 -26.12 -11.17
CA ILE A 37 36.03 -25.02 -10.23
C ILE A 37 35.03 -24.93 -9.06
N GLY A 38 34.07 -25.85 -8.96
CA GLY A 38 33.11 -25.92 -7.87
C GLY A 38 31.78 -25.17 -8.10
N GLU A 39 31.58 -24.52 -9.25
CA GLU A 39 30.28 -23.92 -9.62
C GLU A 39 29.28 -25.00 -10.07
N ILE A 40 28.01 -24.87 -9.71
CA ILE A 40 26.97 -25.83 -10.08
C ILE A 40 26.39 -25.49 -11.44
N SER A 41 26.45 -26.44 -12.38
CA SER A 41 25.79 -26.36 -13.68
C SER A 41 24.49 -27.16 -13.63
N ALA A 42 23.38 -26.53 -14.00
CA ALA A 42 22.07 -27.17 -14.10
C ALA A 42 21.50 -26.96 -15.52
N SER A 43 21.03 -28.02 -16.15
CA SER A 43 20.34 -27.95 -17.45
C SER A 43 19.18 -28.94 -17.52
N ILE A 44 18.11 -28.53 -18.20
CA ILE A 44 16.90 -29.32 -18.39
C ILE A 44 17.02 -30.04 -19.73
N GLY A 45 16.90 -31.37 -19.72
CA GLY A 45 17.14 -32.26 -20.86
C GLY A 45 15.95 -32.39 -21.82
N GLU A 46 14.79 -31.83 -21.48
CA GLU A 46 13.58 -31.80 -22.30
C GLU A 46 12.89 -30.43 -22.25
N SER A 47 11.92 -30.21 -23.14
CA SER A 47 11.17 -28.95 -23.18
C SER A 47 10.21 -28.86 -22.00
N VAL A 48 10.21 -27.70 -21.34
CA VAL A 48 9.24 -27.33 -20.28
C VAL A 48 8.40 -26.12 -20.69
N ARG A 49 8.42 -25.73 -21.96
CA ARG A 49 7.72 -24.53 -22.47
C ARG A 49 6.22 -24.69 -22.33
N GLY A 50 5.59 -23.79 -21.59
CA GLY A 50 4.13 -23.79 -21.38
C GLY A 50 3.64 -24.81 -20.36
N ASP A 51 4.54 -25.59 -19.77
CA ASP A 51 4.23 -26.60 -18.76
C ASP A 51 4.25 -26.03 -17.33
N ASP A 52 3.62 -26.74 -16.40
CA ASP A 52 3.71 -26.47 -14.97
C ASP A 52 4.83 -27.28 -14.36
N VAL A 53 5.85 -26.59 -13.86
CA VAL A 53 7.08 -27.23 -13.40
C VAL A 53 7.16 -27.21 -11.89
N TYR A 54 7.33 -28.39 -11.31
CA TYR A 54 7.57 -28.57 -9.88
C TYR A 54 9.03 -28.97 -9.70
N ILE A 55 9.78 -28.19 -8.93
CA ILE A 55 11.20 -28.44 -8.66
C ILE A 55 11.32 -28.89 -7.21
N LEU A 56 11.58 -30.17 -6.99
CA LEU A 56 11.83 -30.72 -5.67
C LEU A 56 13.33 -30.64 -5.37
N GLN A 57 13.68 -29.65 -4.55
CA GLN A 57 15.05 -29.45 -4.09
C GLN A 57 15.05 -28.72 -2.76
N SER A 58 15.76 -29.31 -1.79
CA SER A 58 16.06 -28.68 -0.52
C SER A 58 17.58 -28.55 -0.37
N THR A 59 18.06 -28.40 0.86
CA THR A 59 19.49 -28.26 1.16
C THR A 59 19.98 -29.47 1.96
N ALA A 60 20.92 -30.22 1.39
CA ALA A 60 21.54 -31.35 2.07
C ALA A 60 22.49 -30.84 3.18
N PRO A 61 22.59 -31.53 4.33
CA PRO A 61 23.55 -31.21 5.36
C PRO A 61 24.99 -31.12 4.81
N GLY A 62 25.65 -29.97 5.02
CA GLY A 62 27.03 -29.74 4.58
C GLY A 62 27.18 -29.01 3.23
N SER A 63 26.12 -28.88 2.43
CA SER A 63 26.13 -28.16 1.13
C SER A 63 24.92 -27.22 1.01
N VAL A 64 24.58 -26.49 2.08
CA VAL A 64 23.39 -25.62 2.10
C VAL A 64 23.41 -24.57 1.00
N ASN A 65 24.55 -23.91 0.83
CA ASN A 65 24.70 -22.86 -0.17
C ASN A 65 24.66 -23.45 -1.59
N ASP A 66 25.26 -24.63 -1.77
CA ASP A 66 25.30 -25.33 -3.05
C ASP A 66 23.90 -25.78 -3.46
N GLY A 67 23.14 -26.42 -2.57
CA GLY A 67 21.76 -26.83 -2.84
C GLY A 67 20.84 -25.65 -3.14
N LEU A 68 21.04 -24.51 -2.46
CA LEU A 68 20.32 -23.28 -2.77
C LEU A 68 20.68 -22.74 -4.16
N MET A 69 21.97 -22.67 -4.50
CA MET A 69 22.41 -22.22 -5.81
C MET A 69 21.94 -23.16 -6.93
N GLU A 70 21.90 -24.47 -6.69
CA GLU A 70 21.34 -25.44 -7.62
C GLU A 70 19.85 -25.19 -7.87
N LEU A 71 19.06 -24.98 -6.81
CA LEU A 71 17.64 -24.66 -6.92
C LEU A 71 17.41 -23.36 -7.71
N LEU A 72 18.18 -22.31 -7.43
CA LEU A 72 18.10 -21.04 -8.16
C LEU A 72 18.41 -21.22 -9.65
N ASN A 73 19.44 -22.02 -9.98
CA ASN A 73 19.79 -22.32 -11.36
C ASN A 73 18.69 -23.13 -12.07
N LEU A 74 18.07 -24.10 -11.39
CA LEU A 74 16.95 -24.88 -11.92
C LEU A 74 15.72 -24.01 -12.18
N ILE A 75 15.33 -23.17 -11.22
CA ILE A 75 14.22 -22.20 -11.38
C ILE A 75 14.50 -21.29 -12.58
N HIS A 76 15.71 -20.73 -12.65
CA HIS A 76 16.06 -19.80 -13.72
C HIS A 76 16.10 -20.49 -15.10
N ALA A 77 16.57 -21.74 -15.17
CA ALA A 77 16.53 -22.54 -16.39
C ALA A 77 15.08 -22.79 -16.85
N CYS A 78 14.15 -23.08 -15.94
CA CYS A 78 12.72 -23.26 -16.27
C CYS A 78 12.09 -21.95 -16.78
N ARG A 79 12.40 -20.82 -16.12
CA ARG A 79 11.89 -19.50 -16.52
C ARG A 79 12.37 -19.11 -17.91
N THR A 80 13.66 -19.28 -18.19
CA THR A 80 14.24 -18.99 -19.50
C THR A 80 13.74 -19.93 -20.59
N ALA A 81 13.41 -21.18 -20.24
CA ALA A 81 12.72 -22.13 -21.12
C ALA A 81 11.22 -21.82 -21.33
N SER A 82 10.70 -20.74 -20.72
CA SER A 82 9.30 -20.30 -20.83
C SER A 82 8.29 -21.30 -20.23
N ALA A 83 8.63 -21.90 -19.08
CA ALA A 83 7.65 -22.60 -18.24
C ALA A 83 6.46 -21.68 -17.90
N ARG A 84 5.25 -22.23 -17.83
CA ARG A 84 4.02 -21.49 -17.50
C ARG A 84 3.99 -21.11 -16.03
N SER A 85 4.31 -22.07 -15.17
CA SER A 85 4.43 -21.89 -13.73
C SER A 85 5.64 -22.67 -13.20
N ILE A 86 6.26 -22.17 -12.13
CA ILE A 86 7.44 -22.78 -11.50
C ILE A 86 7.20 -22.82 -9.99
N THR A 87 6.89 -24.01 -9.48
CA THR A 87 6.67 -24.28 -8.07
C THR A 87 7.95 -24.85 -7.46
N ALA A 88 8.58 -24.11 -6.55
CA ALA A 88 9.73 -24.59 -5.81
C ALA A 88 9.26 -25.38 -4.58
N VAL A 89 9.48 -26.69 -4.57
CA VAL A 89 9.15 -27.58 -3.45
C VAL A 89 10.40 -27.75 -2.59
N ILE A 90 10.42 -27.07 -1.44
CA ILE A 90 11.56 -26.89 -0.55
C ILE A 90 11.19 -27.42 0.85
N PRO A 91 11.22 -28.75 1.09
CA PRO A 91 10.84 -29.33 2.38
C PRO A 91 11.52 -28.69 3.60
N ASN A 92 12.84 -28.47 3.54
CA ASN A 92 13.59 -27.73 4.56
C ASN A 92 14.10 -26.41 3.99
N TYR A 93 13.55 -25.30 4.48
CA TYR A 93 13.87 -23.95 4.02
C TYR A 93 15.23 -23.47 4.54
N PRO A 94 16.20 -23.13 3.66
CA PRO A 94 17.53 -22.75 4.11
C PRO A 94 17.53 -21.38 4.80
N TYR A 95 18.42 -21.21 5.77
CA TYR A 95 18.55 -19.99 6.59
C TYR A 95 17.31 -19.62 7.41
N ALA A 96 16.36 -20.54 7.62
CA ALA A 96 15.10 -20.27 8.34
C ALA A 96 15.28 -19.70 9.76
N ARG A 97 16.40 -19.99 10.44
CA ARG A 97 16.74 -19.42 11.77
C ARG A 97 17.20 -17.96 11.75
N GLN A 98 17.40 -17.38 10.56
CA GLN A 98 17.81 -15.97 10.36
C GLN A 98 16.62 -15.17 9.81
N ASP A 99 15.46 -15.38 10.43
CA ASP A 99 14.14 -14.82 10.11
C ASP A 99 13.91 -13.43 10.72
N LYS A 100 14.76 -12.99 11.65
CA LYS A 100 14.67 -11.66 12.26
C LYS A 100 16.04 -11.05 12.49
N LYS A 101 16.05 -9.74 12.63
CA LYS A 101 17.24 -8.97 13.00
C LYS A 101 17.53 -9.17 14.50
N ASP A 102 18.40 -10.11 14.82
CA ASP A 102 18.76 -10.46 16.19
C ASP A 102 19.71 -9.44 16.84
N LYS A 103 20.48 -8.69 16.04
CA LYS A 103 21.40 -7.63 16.49
C LYS A 103 21.40 -6.45 15.50
N SER A 104 21.87 -5.29 15.96
CA SER A 104 22.09 -4.14 15.07
C SER A 104 23.06 -4.54 13.95
N ARG A 105 22.69 -4.22 12.69
CA ARG A 105 23.42 -4.55 11.45
C ARG A 105 23.53 -6.04 11.07
N ALA A 106 22.73 -6.93 11.69
CA ALA A 106 22.59 -8.31 11.22
C ALA A 106 21.61 -8.41 10.03
N PRO A 107 21.86 -9.28 9.03
CA PRO A 107 20.94 -9.53 7.92
C PRO A 107 19.73 -10.37 8.36
N ILE A 108 18.63 -10.28 7.61
CA ILE A 108 17.51 -11.22 7.68
C ILE A 108 17.67 -12.19 6.50
N SER A 109 18.57 -13.17 6.63
CA SER A 109 18.96 -14.04 5.52
C SER A 109 17.81 -14.88 4.99
N ALA A 110 16.83 -15.25 5.82
CA ALA A 110 15.63 -15.95 5.35
C ALA A 110 14.82 -15.11 4.33
N ARG A 111 14.77 -13.77 4.51
CA ARG A 111 14.14 -12.85 3.55
C ARG A 111 14.98 -12.69 2.28
N LEU A 112 16.31 -12.70 2.42
CA LEU A 112 17.21 -12.69 1.26
C LEU A 112 16.98 -13.94 0.38
N VAL A 113 16.88 -15.13 0.98
CA VAL A 113 16.55 -16.37 0.26
C VAL A 113 15.20 -16.28 -0.45
N ALA A 114 14.16 -15.78 0.21
CA ALA A 114 12.83 -15.64 -0.37
C ALA A 114 12.87 -14.72 -1.60
N ASN A 115 13.58 -13.60 -1.50
CA ASN A 115 13.79 -12.67 -2.61
C ASN A 115 14.56 -13.33 -3.76
N MET A 116 15.58 -14.14 -3.48
CA MET A 116 16.36 -14.84 -4.51
C MET A 116 15.51 -15.86 -5.27
N LEU A 117 14.69 -16.66 -4.59
CA LEU A 117 13.82 -17.65 -5.22
C LEU A 117 12.81 -17.00 -6.18
N GLN A 118 12.15 -15.93 -5.73
CA GLN A 118 11.22 -15.15 -6.55
C GLN A 118 11.94 -14.47 -7.72
N SER A 119 13.12 -13.89 -7.47
CA SER A 119 13.90 -13.22 -8.51
C SER A 119 14.40 -14.20 -9.57
N ALA A 120 14.76 -15.43 -9.17
CA ALA A 120 15.14 -16.49 -10.10
C ALA A 120 13.98 -16.87 -11.02
N GLY A 121 12.74 -16.85 -10.51
CA GLY A 121 11.54 -17.09 -11.30
C GLY A 121 10.47 -17.97 -10.66
N ALA A 122 10.57 -18.34 -9.39
CA ALA A 122 9.54 -19.14 -8.74
C ALA A 122 8.24 -18.35 -8.68
N THR A 123 7.14 -18.97 -9.13
CA THR A 123 5.79 -18.39 -9.10
C THR A 123 4.96 -18.94 -7.95
N HIS A 124 5.44 -20.00 -7.29
CA HIS A 124 4.84 -20.63 -6.11
C HIS A 124 5.96 -21.32 -5.30
N VAL A 125 5.84 -21.39 -3.98
CA VAL A 125 6.73 -22.14 -3.10
C VAL A 125 5.93 -23.10 -2.21
N ILE A 126 6.37 -24.35 -2.09
CA ILE A 126 5.85 -25.32 -1.11
C ILE A 126 6.97 -25.63 -0.12
N THR A 127 6.68 -25.59 1.17
CA THR A 127 7.65 -25.82 2.27
C THR A 127 7.03 -26.65 3.38
N MET A 128 7.82 -27.13 4.34
CA MET A 128 7.32 -27.90 5.49
C MET A 128 7.90 -27.36 6.81
N ASP A 129 7.03 -27.16 7.81
CA ASP A 129 7.34 -26.67 9.16
C ASP A 129 8.41 -25.57 9.16
N LEU A 130 8.08 -24.42 8.56
CA LEU A 130 8.93 -23.23 8.64
C LEU A 130 9.27 -22.88 10.10
N HIS A 131 10.54 -22.54 10.34
CA HIS A 131 11.04 -22.16 11.67
C HIS A 131 10.19 -21.08 12.34
N ALA A 132 9.73 -20.10 11.56
CA ALA A 132 8.84 -19.05 12.00
C ALA A 132 7.78 -18.77 10.93
N SER A 133 6.52 -18.64 11.35
CA SER A 133 5.39 -18.40 10.43
C SER A 133 5.55 -17.10 9.61
N GLN A 134 6.26 -16.10 10.14
CA GLN A 134 6.56 -14.85 9.45
C GLN A 134 7.37 -15.01 8.16
N ILE A 135 8.07 -16.14 7.99
CA ILE A 135 8.84 -16.42 6.77
C ILE A 135 7.91 -16.49 5.55
N GLN A 136 6.66 -16.92 5.71
CA GLN A 136 5.66 -16.90 4.63
C GLN A 136 5.43 -15.47 4.11
N GLY A 137 5.41 -14.49 5.00
CA GLY A 137 5.31 -13.06 4.64
C GLY A 137 6.56 -12.46 4.00
N PHE A 138 7.64 -13.23 3.76
CA PHE A 138 8.78 -12.78 2.97
C PHE A 138 8.58 -13.00 1.46
N PHE A 139 7.57 -13.78 1.07
CA PHE A 139 7.24 -14.07 -0.31
C PHE A 139 6.09 -13.18 -0.80
N ASN A 140 6.20 -12.70 -2.04
CA ASN A 140 5.13 -12.02 -2.78
C ASN A 140 4.46 -12.98 -3.80
N VAL A 141 4.83 -14.26 -3.75
CA VAL A 141 4.21 -15.36 -4.50
C VAL A 141 3.49 -16.26 -3.47
N PRO A 142 2.47 -17.04 -3.89
CA PRO A 142 1.84 -18.00 -3.00
C PRO A 142 2.86 -18.91 -2.32
N VAL A 143 2.58 -19.27 -1.06
CA VAL A 143 3.41 -20.18 -0.26
C VAL A 143 2.51 -21.17 0.48
N ASP A 144 2.67 -22.45 0.18
CA ASP A 144 2.04 -23.53 0.94
C ASP A 144 3.04 -24.06 1.97
N ASN A 145 2.85 -23.71 3.25
CA ASN A 145 3.63 -24.29 4.35
C ASN A 145 2.89 -25.48 4.98
N LEU A 146 3.34 -26.67 4.64
CA LEU A 146 2.87 -27.94 5.20
C LEU A 146 3.33 -28.10 6.65
N PHE A 147 2.60 -28.87 7.45
CA PHE A 147 2.91 -29.09 8.86
C PHE A 147 3.03 -30.60 9.15
N ALA A 148 4.07 -31.02 9.89
CA ALA A 148 4.18 -32.41 10.34
C ALA A 148 3.26 -32.75 11.52
N GLU A 149 2.50 -31.76 12.02
CA GLU A 149 1.61 -31.87 13.18
C GLU A 149 0.70 -33.12 13.13
N PRO A 150 0.00 -33.45 12.01
CA PRO A 150 -0.84 -34.65 11.95
C PRO A 150 -0.05 -35.94 12.19
N CYS A 151 1.10 -36.10 11.57
CA CYS A 151 1.97 -37.27 11.75
C CYS A 151 2.46 -37.40 13.20
N VAL A 152 2.75 -36.27 13.85
CA VAL A 152 3.15 -36.25 15.26
C VAL A 152 1.99 -36.71 16.16
N LEU A 153 0.77 -36.21 15.92
CA LEU A 153 -0.42 -36.60 16.68
C LEU A 153 -0.70 -38.10 16.56
N ASP A 154 -0.64 -38.64 15.33
CA ASP A 154 -0.95 -40.04 15.07
C ASP A 154 0.12 -40.97 15.65
N TRP A 155 1.40 -40.58 15.59
CA TRP A 155 2.44 -41.34 16.26
C TRP A 155 2.25 -41.37 17.78
N VAL A 156 1.97 -40.22 18.41
CA VAL A 156 1.77 -40.15 19.87
C VAL A 156 0.57 -41.01 20.28
N ARG A 157 -0.56 -40.91 19.57
CA ARG A 157 -1.76 -41.71 19.84
C ARG A 157 -1.55 -43.21 19.64
N GLY A 158 -0.72 -43.59 18.66
CA GLY A 158 -0.45 -44.98 18.33
C GLY A 158 0.61 -45.66 19.21
N ASN A 159 1.51 -44.88 19.83
CA ASN A 159 2.72 -45.42 20.48
C ASN A 159 2.86 -45.05 21.97
N LEU A 160 2.16 -44.02 22.44
CA LEU A 160 2.22 -43.56 23.83
C LEU A 160 0.81 -43.55 24.44
N ASP A 161 0.75 -43.45 25.77
CA ASP A 161 -0.49 -43.26 26.53
C ASP A 161 -0.77 -41.76 26.70
N PRO A 162 -1.69 -41.15 25.92
CA PRO A 162 -1.87 -39.70 25.91
C PRO A 162 -2.24 -39.14 27.29
N ASP A 163 -3.02 -39.87 28.08
CA ASP A 163 -3.48 -39.43 29.41
C ASP A 163 -2.32 -39.22 30.40
N ASN A 164 -1.17 -39.84 30.15
CA ASN A 164 0.07 -39.71 30.93
C ASN A 164 1.17 -38.92 30.22
N CYS A 165 0.85 -38.19 29.14
CA CYS A 165 1.80 -37.39 28.40
C CYS A 165 1.74 -35.90 28.76
N VAL A 166 2.84 -35.21 28.48
CA VAL A 166 2.93 -33.74 28.51
C VAL A 166 3.80 -33.29 27.33
N ILE A 167 3.28 -32.36 26.51
CA ILE A 167 4.05 -31.83 25.38
C ILE A 167 4.92 -30.69 25.88
N VAL A 168 6.20 -30.69 25.53
CA VAL A 168 7.18 -29.75 26.08
C VAL A 168 7.86 -28.94 24.98
N SER A 169 7.92 -27.62 25.16
CA SER A 169 8.72 -26.74 24.32
C SER A 169 10.13 -26.56 24.91
N PRO A 170 11.21 -26.82 24.15
CA PRO A 170 12.59 -26.67 24.65
C PRO A 170 13.02 -25.21 24.85
N ASP A 171 12.26 -24.26 24.31
CA ASP A 171 12.34 -22.83 24.61
C ASP A 171 11.01 -22.09 24.43
N ALA A 172 10.97 -20.80 24.75
CA ALA A 172 9.74 -20.00 24.65
C ALA A 172 9.28 -19.75 23.20
N GLY A 173 10.15 -19.89 22.20
CA GLY A 173 9.81 -19.67 20.79
C GLY A 173 8.88 -20.74 20.23
N GLY A 174 9.05 -21.99 20.66
CA GLY A 174 8.21 -23.14 20.25
C GLY A 174 6.88 -23.27 20.99
N ALA A 175 6.56 -22.36 21.93
CA ALA A 175 5.42 -22.52 22.83
C ALA A 175 4.07 -22.62 22.08
N LYS A 176 3.87 -21.86 21.00
CA LYS A 176 2.64 -21.93 20.19
C LYS A 176 2.44 -23.29 19.53
N ARG A 177 3.51 -23.89 19.00
CA ARG A 177 3.49 -25.22 18.36
C ARG A 177 3.11 -26.31 19.36
N VAL A 178 3.74 -26.25 20.54
CA VAL A 178 3.50 -27.19 21.63
C VAL A 178 2.10 -27.05 22.21
N ALA A 179 1.58 -25.83 22.35
CA ALA A 179 0.21 -25.59 22.79
C ALA A 179 -0.82 -26.19 21.81
N SER A 180 -0.65 -25.97 20.49
CA SER A 180 -1.52 -26.56 19.45
C SER A 180 -1.58 -28.09 19.54
N LEU A 181 -0.41 -28.74 19.63
CA LEU A 181 -0.32 -30.20 19.76
C LEU A 181 -0.95 -30.71 21.06
N ALA A 182 -0.72 -30.02 22.18
CA ALA A 182 -1.27 -30.40 23.47
C ALA A 182 -2.80 -30.31 23.49
N ASP A 183 -3.37 -29.23 22.94
CA ASP A 183 -4.82 -29.05 22.83
C ASP A 183 -5.47 -30.15 21.98
N ARG A 184 -4.86 -30.53 20.85
CA ARG A 184 -5.38 -31.59 19.95
C ARG A 184 -5.21 -33.01 20.50
N LEU A 185 -4.26 -33.22 21.41
CA LEU A 185 -4.10 -34.47 22.16
C LEU A 185 -4.93 -34.51 23.45
N GLY A 186 -5.44 -33.37 23.92
CA GLY A 186 -6.13 -33.25 25.20
C GLY A 186 -5.19 -33.39 26.41
N VAL A 187 -3.91 -33.05 26.25
CA VAL A 187 -2.87 -33.23 27.28
C VAL A 187 -2.34 -31.89 27.79
N GLY A 188 -1.63 -31.92 28.92
CA GLY A 188 -0.95 -30.71 29.41
C GLY A 188 0.25 -30.34 28.54
N PHE A 189 0.69 -29.09 28.62
CA PHE A 189 1.98 -28.68 28.06
C PHE A 189 2.89 -28.01 29.08
N ALA A 190 4.19 -28.05 28.81
CA ALA A 190 5.21 -27.34 29.57
C ALA A 190 6.18 -26.62 28.62
N LEU A 191 6.92 -25.64 29.14
CA LEU A 191 7.96 -24.96 28.38
C LEU A 191 9.19 -24.74 29.26
N ILE A 192 10.36 -24.67 28.63
CA ILE A 192 11.60 -24.38 29.33
C ILE A 192 12.04 -22.95 29.01
N HIS A 193 12.05 -22.08 30.02
CA HIS A 193 12.51 -20.71 29.88
C HIS A 193 14.00 -20.59 30.22
N LYS A 194 14.77 -19.91 29.35
CA LYS A 194 16.21 -19.64 29.55
C LYS A 194 16.40 -18.24 30.13
N GLU A 195 16.70 -18.13 31.42
CA GLU A 195 17.14 -16.85 32.00
C GLU A 195 18.58 -16.55 31.59
N ARG A 196 18.81 -15.52 30.77
CA ARG A 196 20.16 -15.02 30.46
C ARG A 196 20.46 -13.78 31.30
N PRO A 197 21.35 -13.85 32.30
CA PRO A 197 21.74 -12.66 33.07
C PRO A 197 22.52 -11.64 32.22
N ARG A 198 23.25 -12.07 31.18
CA ARG A 198 23.93 -11.23 30.16
C ARG A 198 24.12 -12.01 28.85
N PRO A 199 24.34 -11.35 27.69
CA PRO A 199 24.78 -12.01 26.47
C PRO A 199 26.09 -12.80 26.72
N ASN A 200 26.16 -14.06 26.26
CA ASN A 200 27.29 -15.00 26.42
C ASN A 200 27.56 -15.60 27.82
N VAL A 201 26.67 -15.41 28.80
CA VAL A 201 26.71 -16.18 30.07
C VAL A 201 25.72 -17.34 29.99
N VAL A 202 26.15 -18.55 30.37
CA VAL A 202 25.28 -19.73 30.40
C VAL A 202 24.14 -19.49 31.39
N GLY A 203 22.91 -19.41 30.87
CA GLY A 203 21.70 -19.10 31.62
C GLY A 203 21.13 -20.29 32.41
N ARG A 204 20.33 -20.00 33.45
CA ARG A 204 19.56 -21.01 34.21
C ARG A 204 18.32 -21.42 33.39
N MET A 205 18.04 -22.72 33.32
CA MET A 205 16.83 -23.27 32.70
C MET A 205 15.73 -23.35 33.78
N ILE A 206 14.56 -22.79 33.51
CA ILE A 206 13.39 -22.82 34.40
C ILE A 206 12.28 -23.57 33.66
N LEU A 207 11.80 -24.67 34.23
CA LEU A 207 10.62 -25.36 33.73
C LEU A 207 9.36 -24.59 34.17
N VAL A 208 8.47 -24.31 33.22
CA VAL A 208 7.14 -23.74 33.45
C VAL A 208 6.12 -24.79 33.01
N GLY A 209 5.39 -25.34 33.98
CA GLY A 209 4.51 -26.50 33.81
C GLY A 209 4.88 -27.62 34.77
N ASP A 210 4.09 -28.70 34.80
CA ASP A 210 4.34 -29.89 35.62
C ASP A 210 4.55 -31.12 34.72
N VAL A 211 5.65 -31.82 34.94
CA VAL A 211 6.03 -33.04 34.21
C VAL A 211 6.20 -34.25 35.15
N SER A 212 5.90 -34.07 36.44
CA SER A 212 6.14 -35.08 37.48
C SER A 212 5.38 -36.38 37.20
N ASN A 213 6.09 -37.50 37.15
CA ASN A 213 5.58 -38.84 36.84
C ASN A 213 4.88 -38.97 35.47
N ARG A 214 5.12 -38.04 34.52
CA ARG A 214 4.56 -38.06 33.16
C ARG A 214 5.61 -38.37 32.11
N THR A 215 5.14 -38.80 30.94
CA THR A 215 5.97 -38.92 29.72
C THR A 215 6.09 -37.54 29.07
N ALA A 216 7.27 -36.95 29.08
CA ALA A 216 7.51 -35.63 28.50
C ALA A 216 7.94 -35.74 27.03
N ILE A 217 7.25 -35.04 26.13
CA ILE A 217 7.50 -35.08 24.68
C ILE A 217 7.98 -33.70 24.21
N LEU A 218 9.28 -33.55 24.04
CA LEU A 218 9.91 -32.34 23.50
C LEU A 218 9.58 -32.20 22.00
N ILE A 219 9.03 -31.06 21.59
CA ILE A 219 8.75 -30.76 20.18
C ILE A 219 9.62 -29.57 19.74
N ASP A 220 10.35 -29.74 18.64
CA ASP A 220 11.14 -28.69 18.00
C ASP A 220 11.03 -28.79 16.47
N ASP A 221 11.25 -27.70 15.74
CA ASP A 221 11.23 -27.73 14.27
C ASP A 221 12.58 -28.14 13.70
N MET A 222 13.69 -27.72 14.32
CA MET A 222 15.03 -27.95 13.79
C MET A 222 16.02 -28.35 14.88
N ALA A 223 16.81 -29.40 14.65
CA ALA A 223 17.91 -29.80 15.55
C ALA A 223 19.25 -29.95 14.79
N ASP A 224 20.27 -29.21 15.24
CA ASP A 224 21.61 -29.21 14.63
C ASP A 224 22.62 -29.99 15.48
N THR A 225 22.87 -29.54 16.72
CA THR A 225 23.81 -30.21 17.66
C THR A 225 23.12 -31.01 18.75
N CYS A 226 21.79 -30.99 18.80
CA CYS A 226 20.94 -31.51 19.89
C CYS A 226 21.26 -31.02 21.32
N GLY A 227 22.23 -30.11 21.51
CA GLY A 227 22.63 -29.66 22.84
C GLY A 227 21.52 -28.94 23.62
N THR A 228 20.62 -28.25 22.92
CA THR A 228 19.42 -27.64 23.54
C THR A 228 18.45 -28.72 24.01
N LEU A 229 18.17 -29.72 23.17
CA LEU A 229 17.26 -30.82 23.49
C LEU A 229 17.80 -31.70 24.61
N ALA A 230 19.10 -31.99 24.63
CA ALA A 230 19.73 -32.75 25.70
C ALA A 230 19.62 -32.04 27.06
N LYS A 231 19.88 -30.72 27.11
CA LYS A 231 19.71 -29.92 28.33
C LYS A 231 18.25 -29.83 28.77
N ALA A 232 17.34 -29.70 27.81
CA ALA A 232 15.91 -29.73 28.08
C ALA A 232 15.49 -31.07 28.70
N ALA A 233 15.94 -32.19 28.13
CA ALA A 233 15.69 -33.53 28.64
C ALA A 233 16.21 -33.71 30.08
N SER A 234 17.47 -33.33 30.36
CA SER A 234 18.00 -33.39 31.73
C SER A 234 17.20 -32.52 32.72
N THR A 235 16.75 -31.34 32.28
CA THR A 235 15.89 -30.48 33.12
C THR A 235 14.57 -31.16 33.44
N LEU A 236 13.97 -31.87 32.47
CA LEU A 236 12.72 -32.60 32.67
C LEU A 236 12.88 -33.79 33.62
N GLU A 237 13.98 -34.53 33.50
CA GLU A 237 14.34 -35.63 34.42
C GLU A 237 14.53 -35.11 35.86
N GLU A 238 15.24 -33.99 36.05
CA GLU A 238 15.42 -33.34 37.36
C GLU A 238 14.09 -32.91 38.00
N HIS A 239 13.07 -32.60 37.18
CA HIS A 239 11.72 -32.24 37.63
C HIS A 239 10.76 -33.44 37.67
N GLY A 240 11.28 -34.66 37.60
CA GLY A 240 10.53 -35.89 37.85
C GLY A 240 9.77 -36.46 36.65
N ALA A 241 10.12 -36.09 35.41
CA ALA A 241 9.58 -36.78 34.22
C ALA A 241 9.93 -38.28 34.26
N ARG A 242 8.96 -39.14 33.93
CA ARG A 242 9.12 -40.60 33.92
C ARG A 242 9.95 -41.07 32.73
N ASP A 243 9.62 -40.54 31.54
CA ASP A 243 10.23 -40.86 30.26
C ASP A 243 10.34 -39.55 29.45
N VAL A 244 11.37 -39.40 28.61
CA VAL A 244 11.53 -38.21 27.74
C VAL A 244 11.68 -38.61 26.28
N TYR A 245 10.78 -38.10 25.44
CA TYR A 245 10.82 -38.22 23.98
C TYR A 245 11.15 -36.87 23.37
N ALA A 246 11.85 -36.83 22.25
CA ALA A 246 12.05 -35.61 21.47
C ALA A 246 11.66 -35.87 20.01
N ILE A 247 10.82 -35.00 19.45
CA ILE A 247 10.34 -35.07 18.06
C ILE A 247 10.79 -33.81 17.35
N VAL A 248 11.48 -33.98 16.23
CA VAL A 248 12.03 -32.87 15.43
C VAL A 248 11.72 -33.07 13.96
N THR A 249 11.17 -32.02 13.31
CA THR A 249 10.85 -32.08 11.88
C THR A 249 12.11 -32.10 11.00
N HIS A 250 13.07 -31.21 11.26
CA HIS A 250 14.28 -31.05 10.44
C HIS A 250 15.56 -31.36 11.26
N GLY A 251 16.06 -32.61 11.18
CA GLY A 251 17.26 -33.07 11.90
C GLY A 251 18.49 -33.24 10.99
N LYS A 252 19.70 -33.05 11.54
CA LYS A 252 20.98 -33.33 10.85
C LYS A 252 21.49 -34.75 11.15
N GLU A 253 22.15 -35.41 10.19
CA GLU A 253 22.87 -36.68 10.45
C GLU A 253 23.96 -36.50 11.52
N PHE A 254 23.88 -37.28 12.60
CA PHE A 254 24.84 -37.24 13.72
C PHE A 254 26.04 -38.16 13.45
N VAL A 255 27.09 -37.61 12.83
CA VAL A 255 28.39 -38.29 12.73
C VAL A 255 29.10 -38.17 14.10
N ASN A 256 29.32 -39.31 14.77
CA ASN A 256 29.99 -39.53 16.08
C ASN A 256 29.14 -39.78 17.33
N ILE A 257 28.13 -40.64 17.24
CA ILE A 257 27.56 -41.30 18.44
C ILE A 257 27.36 -42.79 18.09
N ASN A 258 27.86 -43.70 18.94
CA ASN A 258 27.83 -45.16 18.70
C ASN A 258 26.41 -45.65 18.35
N ILE A 259 26.26 -46.16 17.13
CA ILE A 259 25.04 -46.77 16.62
C ILE A 259 25.07 -48.26 17.02
N GLU A 260 24.29 -48.67 18.00
CA GLU A 260 23.96 -50.10 18.16
C GLU A 260 22.60 -50.37 17.49
N PRO A 261 22.54 -51.22 16.45
CA PRO A 261 21.27 -51.67 15.89
C PRO A 261 20.59 -52.64 16.87
N MET A 262 19.36 -52.32 17.30
CA MET A 262 18.50 -53.28 18.02
C MET A 262 17.54 -53.98 17.07
N PRO A 263 17.18 -55.26 17.33
CA PRO A 263 16.49 -56.12 16.38
C PRO A 263 15.03 -55.74 16.20
N SER A 264 14.55 -55.91 14.97
CA SER A 264 13.15 -55.91 14.56
C SER A 264 12.21 -56.57 15.58
N VAL A 265 11.27 -55.81 16.13
CA VAL A 265 10.03 -56.38 16.65
C VAL A 265 8.90 -55.87 15.77
N MET A 266 8.65 -56.64 14.71
CA MET A 266 7.37 -56.63 14.00
C MET A 266 6.28 -57.08 14.98
N LYS A 267 5.26 -56.25 15.17
CA LYS A 267 3.90 -56.74 15.28
C LYS A 267 3.13 -56.14 14.12
N GLU A 268 2.89 -56.97 13.10
CA GLU A 268 1.89 -56.73 12.08
C GLU A 268 0.54 -56.51 12.78
N ASN A 269 0.02 -55.29 12.68
CA ASN A 269 -1.42 -55.06 12.65
C ASN A 269 -1.69 -53.88 11.70
N ASN A 270 -2.44 -54.22 10.66
CA ASN A 270 -2.79 -53.48 9.45
C ASN A 270 -2.99 -51.96 9.56
N ASN A 271 -2.43 -51.27 8.55
CA ASN A 271 -2.81 -49.96 7.97
C ASN A 271 -2.09 -48.64 8.36
N SER A 272 -0.90 -48.65 8.97
CA SER A 272 -0.05 -47.43 8.95
C SER A 272 1.45 -47.73 8.95
N ASN A 273 2.13 -47.33 7.87
CA ASN A 273 3.58 -47.44 7.71
C ASN A 273 4.27 -46.14 8.20
N HIS A 274 4.29 -45.89 9.51
CA HIS A 274 5.06 -44.76 10.05
C HIS A 274 6.46 -45.23 10.51
N TYR A 275 7.51 -44.69 9.88
CA TYR A 275 8.90 -45.04 10.17
C TYR A 275 9.56 -44.00 11.07
N PHE A 276 9.80 -44.38 12.32
CA PHE A 276 10.52 -43.58 13.31
C PHE A 276 11.85 -44.28 13.64
N VAL A 277 12.98 -43.59 13.43
CA VAL A 277 14.30 -44.15 13.78
C VAL A 277 14.63 -43.77 15.21
N LYS A 278 14.85 -44.76 16.08
CA LYS A 278 15.25 -44.59 17.49
C LYS A 278 16.77 -44.50 17.58
N GLN A 279 17.32 -43.36 18.02
CA GLN A 279 18.76 -43.21 18.29
C GLN A 279 19.01 -42.86 19.75
N ARG A 280 19.97 -43.56 20.34
CA ARG A 280 20.41 -43.34 21.73
C ARG A 280 21.57 -42.35 21.73
N VAL A 281 21.41 -41.19 22.38
CA VAL A 281 22.51 -40.26 22.64
C VAL A 281 23.12 -40.62 24.00
N GLY A 282 24.44 -40.88 24.06
CA GLY A 282 25.10 -41.33 25.28
C GLY A 282 24.93 -40.42 26.52
N GLN A 283 25.09 -41.05 27.70
CA GLN A 283 24.84 -40.59 29.09
C GLN A 283 23.39 -40.24 29.50
N LEU A 284 22.40 -40.33 28.60
CA LEU A 284 20.99 -40.18 28.95
C LEU A 284 20.28 -41.53 28.70
N GLU A 285 19.97 -42.27 29.76
CA GLU A 285 19.37 -43.61 29.65
C GLU A 285 17.94 -43.59 29.09
N ASN A 286 17.26 -42.43 29.15
CA ASN A 286 15.81 -42.28 28.94
C ASN A 286 15.38 -41.37 27.76
N MET A 287 16.28 -40.93 26.88
CA MET A 287 15.92 -40.06 25.76
C MET A 287 15.75 -40.84 24.45
N VAL A 288 14.55 -40.77 23.85
CA VAL A 288 14.29 -41.24 22.48
C VAL A 288 14.14 -40.04 21.57
N ILE A 289 15.11 -39.79 20.69
CA ILE A 289 14.96 -38.81 19.61
C ILE A 289 14.29 -39.52 18.44
N LEU A 290 13.12 -39.03 18.08
CA LEU A 290 12.41 -39.29 16.85
C LEU A 290 12.79 -38.20 15.87
N TYR A 291 13.79 -38.49 15.03
CA TYR A 291 14.10 -37.65 13.89
C TYR A 291 13.46 -38.23 12.65
N MET A 292 12.92 -37.30 11.90
CA MET A 292 12.41 -37.48 10.56
C MET A 292 13.60 -37.79 9.61
N TYR A 293 13.78 -39.05 9.17
CA TYR A 293 14.93 -39.47 8.31
C TYR A 293 14.64 -39.17 6.83
N HIS A 294 15.53 -38.40 6.21
CA HIS A 294 15.40 -37.81 4.88
C HIS A 294 15.08 -38.78 3.72
N GLU A 295 15.33 -40.09 3.84
CA GLU A 295 15.01 -41.05 2.77
C GLU A 295 13.58 -41.61 2.82
N ARG A 296 12.87 -41.51 3.95
CA ARG A 296 11.55 -42.16 4.15
C ARG A 296 10.62 -41.40 5.08
N LEU A 297 10.68 -40.08 5.00
CA LEU A 297 9.73 -39.22 5.69
C LEU A 297 8.32 -39.35 5.16
N THR A 298 7.34 -39.02 6.00
CA THR A 298 5.87 -39.15 5.91
C THR A 298 5.25 -38.43 4.71
N LEU A 299 5.85 -38.64 3.55
CA LEU A 299 5.34 -38.19 2.30
C LEU A 299 4.01 -38.82 2.00
N GLU A 300 3.59 -39.98 2.50
CA GLU A 300 2.26 -40.47 2.07
C GLU A 300 1.13 -39.44 2.31
N GLU A 301 1.14 -38.70 3.42
CA GLU A 301 0.15 -37.64 3.70
C GLU A 301 0.50 -36.28 3.07
N ALA A 302 1.78 -35.86 3.09
CA ALA A 302 2.20 -34.62 2.41
C ALA A 302 2.14 -34.74 0.88
N LEU A 303 2.31 -35.95 0.36
CA LEU A 303 2.17 -36.37 -1.03
C LEU A 303 0.69 -36.53 -1.36
N ASP A 304 -0.17 -37.05 -0.48
CA ASP A 304 -1.62 -37.04 -0.74
C ASP A 304 -2.16 -35.60 -0.75
N VAL A 305 -1.71 -34.69 0.14
CA VAL A 305 -2.06 -33.25 0.08
C VAL A 305 -1.41 -32.53 -1.09
N MET A 306 -0.14 -32.83 -1.44
CA MET A 306 0.49 -32.29 -2.66
C MET A 306 -0.14 -32.88 -3.92
N LEU A 307 -0.60 -34.14 -3.91
CA LEU A 307 -1.33 -34.79 -4.99
C LEU A 307 -2.71 -34.20 -5.13
N ASP A 308 -3.40 -33.92 -4.03
CA ASP A 308 -4.71 -33.27 -4.00
C ASP A 308 -4.59 -31.81 -4.43
N LEU A 309 -3.54 -31.08 -4.04
CA LEU A 309 -3.27 -29.72 -4.53
C LEU A 309 -2.85 -29.71 -6.01
N ILE A 310 -2.02 -30.66 -6.45
CA ILE A 310 -1.63 -30.80 -7.87
C ILE A 310 -2.82 -31.27 -8.71
N ARG A 311 -3.67 -32.18 -8.21
CA ARG A 311 -4.89 -32.64 -8.88
C ARG A 311 -6.00 -31.61 -8.83
N GLU A 312 -6.24 -30.90 -7.74
CA GLU A 312 -7.21 -29.80 -7.70
C GLU A 312 -6.79 -28.68 -8.65
N HIS A 313 -5.50 -28.31 -8.68
CA HIS A 313 -5.03 -27.29 -9.62
C HIS A 313 -5.07 -27.78 -11.08
N TYR A 314 -4.80 -29.06 -11.35
CA TYR A 314 -4.90 -29.67 -12.68
C TYR A 314 -6.35 -29.90 -13.11
N ASP A 315 -7.23 -30.39 -12.23
CA ASP A 315 -8.64 -30.66 -12.47
C ASP A 315 -9.46 -29.37 -12.54
N LEU A 316 -9.12 -28.31 -11.79
CA LEU A 316 -9.70 -26.97 -11.97
C LEU A 316 -9.33 -26.39 -13.33
N CYS A 317 -8.09 -26.57 -13.78
CA CYS A 317 -7.64 -26.13 -15.11
C CYS A 317 -8.25 -26.99 -16.24
N THR A 318 -8.39 -28.30 -16.04
CA THR A 318 -8.89 -29.25 -17.06
C THR A 318 -10.42 -29.25 -17.13
N ALA A 319 -11.12 -29.07 -16.00
CA ALA A 319 -12.58 -28.88 -15.96
C ALA A 319 -12.98 -27.52 -16.54
N ALA A 320 -12.17 -26.48 -16.35
CA ALA A 320 -12.37 -25.19 -17.02
C ALA A 320 -12.20 -25.29 -18.56
N GLU A 321 -11.29 -26.15 -19.06
CA GLU A 321 -11.12 -26.40 -20.50
C GLU A 321 -12.16 -27.37 -21.11
N GLN A 322 -12.66 -28.35 -20.33
CA GLN A 322 -13.68 -29.31 -20.79
C GLN A 322 -15.12 -28.76 -20.74
N CYS A 323 -15.38 -27.73 -19.94
CA CYS A 323 -16.68 -27.07 -19.84
C CYS A 323 -16.94 -25.99 -20.91
N VAL A 324 -16.07 -25.87 -21.92
CA VAL A 324 -16.31 -25.02 -23.11
C VAL A 324 -16.89 -25.88 -24.24
N PRO A 325 -18.20 -25.79 -24.55
CA PRO A 325 -18.73 -26.42 -25.75
C PRO A 325 -18.22 -25.66 -26.97
N LYS A 326 -17.54 -26.35 -27.89
CA LYS A 326 -17.27 -25.83 -29.23
C LYS A 326 -18.55 -25.87 -30.09
N THR A 327 -19.53 -25.00 -29.87
CA THR A 327 -20.62 -24.78 -30.84
C THR A 327 -21.29 -23.42 -30.63
N GLY A 328 -21.33 -22.59 -31.67
CA GLY A 328 -21.93 -21.25 -31.64
C GLY A 328 -23.46 -21.26 -31.69
N ASP A 329 -24.09 -21.25 -30.52
CA ASP A 329 -25.53 -21.01 -30.36
C ASP A 329 -25.80 -19.98 -29.23
N ALA A 330 -26.25 -18.79 -29.63
CA ALA A 330 -26.28 -17.57 -28.81
C ALA A 330 -27.26 -17.60 -27.61
N GLN A 331 -28.19 -18.56 -27.59
CA GLN A 331 -29.21 -18.66 -26.54
C GLN A 331 -28.77 -19.56 -25.37
N LEU A 332 -27.77 -20.43 -25.60
CA LEU A 332 -27.12 -21.19 -24.53
C LEU A 332 -26.09 -20.32 -23.79
N ASP A 333 -25.39 -19.43 -24.50
CA ASP A 333 -24.39 -18.50 -23.94
C ASP A 333 -24.98 -17.56 -22.89
N ALA A 334 -26.22 -17.09 -23.07
CA ALA A 334 -26.89 -16.23 -22.09
C ALA A 334 -27.24 -16.97 -20.78
N ASN A 335 -27.63 -18.24 -20.88
CA ASN A 335 -27.94 -19.07 -19.72
C ASN A 335 -26.67 -19.56 -19.01
N VAL A 336 -25.59 -19.82 -19.76
CA VAL A 336 -24.28 -20.18 -19.24
C VAL A 336 -23.59 -18.97 -18.61
N GLN A 337 -23.69 -17.76 -19.18
CA GLN A 337 -23.26 -16.53 -18.51
C GLN A 337 -24.04 -16.29 -17.22
N THR A 338 -25.36 -16.47 -17.23
CA THR A 338 -26.16 -16.31 -16.00
C THR A 338 -25.79 -17.35 -14.94
N TYR A 339 -25.52 -18.60 -15.34
CA TYR A 339 -25.09 -19.66 -14.43
C TYR A 339 -23.65 -19.45 -13.93
N ILE A 340 -22.71 -19.05 -14.79
CA ILE A 340 -21.32 -18.73 -14.41
C ILE A 340 -21.28 -17.48 -13.55
N THR A 341 -22.08 -16.45 -13.84
CA THR A 341 -22.18 -15.26 -12.98
C THR A 341 -22.79 -15.62 -11.63
N ASN A 342 -23.80 -16.49 -11.57
CA ASN A 342 -24.37 -16.94 -10.29
C ASN A 342 -23.41 -17.87 -9.53
N VAL A 343 -22.67 -18.76 -10.21
CA VAL A 343 -21.69 -19.68 -9.59
C VAL A 343 -20.41 -18.96 -9.17
N ILE A 344 -19.93 -17.97 -9.94
CA ILE A 344 -18.81 -17.10 -9.55
C ILE A 344 -19.24 -16.18 -8.40
N MET A 345 -20.47 -15.64 -8.40
CA MET A 345 -20.98 -14.88 -7.26
C MET A 345 -21.18 -15.78 -6.03
N ASP A 346 -21.61 -17.03 -6.19
CA ASP A 346 -21.75 -17.99 -5.09
C ASP A 346 -20.38 -18.52 -4.60
N SER A 347 -19.38 -18.67 -5.47
CA SER A 347 -18.02 -19.09 -5.08
C SER A 347 -17.18 -17.95 -4.48
N ILE A 348 -17.38 -16.71 -4.94
CA ILE A 348 -16.83 -15.51 -4.28
C ILE A 348 -17.48 -15.32 -2.90
N ASN A 349 -18.74 -15.73 -2.72
CA ASN A 349 -19.42 -15.69 -1.42
C ASN A 349 -19.15 -16.91 -0.52
N GLN A 350 -18.63 -18.04 -1.04
CA GLN A 350 -18.40 -19.26 -0.26
C GLN A 350 -16.95 -19.48 0.19
N ASP A 351 -15.93 -18.93 -0.52
CA ASP A 351 -14.53 -19.03 -0.07
C ASP A 351 -14.04 -17.84 0.79
N GLN A 352 -14.93 -16.91 1.16
CA GLN A 352 -14.68 -15.91 2.21
C GLN A 352 -15.31 -16.32 3.55
N THR A 353 -14.89 -17.44 4.13
CA THR A 353 -15.10 -17.70 5.56
C THR A 353 -13.88 -18.32 6.25
N GLU A 354 -12.67 -17.83 5.93
CA GLU A 354 -11.83 -17.43 7.06
C GLU A 354 -12.56 -16.24 7.71
N ALA A 355 -12.87 -16.31 8.99
CA ALA A 355 -13.61 -15.25 9.65
C ALA A 355 -12.82 -13.94 9.51
N LEU A 356 -13.20 -13.09 8.54
CA LEU A 356 -12.67 -11.74 8.38
C LEU A 356 -12.62 -11.10 9.75
N SER A 357 -11.51 -10.47 10.10
CA SER A 357 -11.42 -9.73 11.35
C SER A 357 -12.54 -8.69 11.41
N SER A 358 -12.97 -8.30 12.62
CA SER A 358 -14.14 -7.43 12.79
C SER A 358 -14.02 -6.13 11.97
N TRP A 359 -12.82 -5.55 11.89
CA TRP A 359 -12.59 -4.31 11.16
C TRP A 359 -12.65 -4.49 9.63
N GLU A 360 -12.26 -5.64 9.08
CA GLU A 360 -12.35 -5.93 7.64
C GLU A 360 -13.80 -6.04 7.19
N GLN A 361 -14.64 -6.68 8.02
CA GLN A 361 -16.08 -6.77 7.78
C GLN A 361 -16.72 -5.39 7.82
N GLU A 362 -16.38 -4.55 8.81
CA GLU A 362 -16.87 -3.18 8.92
C GLU A 362 -16.42 -2.32 7.72
N ALA A 363 -15.16 -2.39 7.32
CA ALA A 363 -14.62 -1.67 6.16
C ALA A 363 -15.30 -2.10 4.85
N LYS A 364 -15.52 -3.41 4.67
CA LYS A 364 -16.26 -3.95 3.52
C LYS A 364 -17.72 -3.46 3.55
N ALA A 365 -18.41 -3.55 4.68
CA ALA A 365 -19.78 -3.08 4.82
C ALA A 365 -19.91 -1.59 4.49
N LYS A 366 -18.94 -0.77 4.92
CA LYS A 366 -18.90 0.65 4.56
C LYS A 366 -18.75 0.85 3.06
N ARG A 367 -17.78 0.21 2.43
CA ARG A 367 -17.57 0.29 0.97
C ARG A 367 -18.79 -0.16 0.19
N ASP A 368 -19.42 -1.26 0.59
CA ASP A 368 -20.64 -1.76 -0.03
C ASP A 368 -21.80 -0.76 0.15
N SER A 369 -21.91 -0.11 1.31
CA SER A 369 -22.90 0.94 1.54
C SER A 369 -22.71 2.16 0.62
N VAL A 370 -21.46 2.58 0.39
CA VAL A 370 -21.16 3.70 -0.53
C VAL A 370 -21.53 3.33 -1.97
N ASN A 371 -21.17 2.11 -2.40
CA ASN A 371 -21.54 1.61 -3.73
C ASN A 371 -23.07 1.47 -3.89
N ALA A 372 -23.78 1.08 -2.84
CA ALA A 372 -25.23 0.96 -2.86
C ALA A 372 -25.95 2.30 -3.05
N LEU A 373 -25.31 3.42 -2.68
CA LEU A 373 -25.83 4.78 -2.90
C LEU A 373 -25.76 5.23 -4.38
N ILE A 374 -25.08 4.48 -5.25
CA ILE A 374 -25.11 4.73 -6.69
C ILE A 374 -26.43 4.20 -7.26
N PRO A 375 -27.24 5.04 -7.95
CA PRO A 375 -28.44 4.59 -8.67
C PRO A 375 -28.16 3.45 -9.64
N GLU A 376 -29.08 2.49 -9.72
CA GLU A 376 -28.89 1.26 -10.50
C GLU A 376 -28.60 1.56 -11.98
N GLU A 377 -29.27 2.56 -12.54
CA GLU A 377 -29.10 3.04 -13.91
C GLU A 377 -27.73 3.70 -14.20
N TRP A 378 -26.97 4.07 -13.16
CA TRP A 378 -25.63 4.68 -13.27
C TRP A 378 -24.51 3.68 -12.98
N ARG A 379 -24.84 2.42 -12.66
CA ARG A 379 -23.86 1.36 -12.42
C ARG A 379 -23.31 0.85 -13.74
N LEU A 380 -21.99 0.75 -13.82
CA LEU A 380 -21.32 0.15 -14.98
C LEU A 380 -21.61 -1.35 -15.00
N PRO A 381 -22.00 -1.92 -16.16
CA PRO A 381 -22.28 -3.35 -16.26
C PRO A 381 -21.02 -4.20 -16.02
N SER A 382 -19.85 -3.66 -16.36
CA SER A 382 -18.54 -4.27 -16.13
C SER A 382 -17.48 -3.18 -15.99
N ILE A 383 -16.57 -3.33 -15.04
CA ILE A 383 -15.44 -2.43 -14.84
C ILE A 383 -14.19 -3.10 -15.44
N PRO A 384 -13.56 -2.56 -16.50
CA PRO A 384 -12.37 -3.16 -17.07
C PRO A 384 -11.20 -3.05 -16.10
N SER A 385 -10.28 -4.00 -16.16
CA SER A 385 -9.02 -3.95 -15.41
C SER A 385 -8.17 -2.74 -15.83
N SER A 386 -7.26 -2.29 -14.96
CA SER A 386 -6.40 -1.15 -15.23
C SER A 386 -5.42 -1.38 -16.39
N THR A 387 -5.12 -2.63 -16.74
CA THR A 387 -4.30 -3.01 -17.90
C THR A 387 -5.10 -3.02 -19.20
N GLU A 388 -6.36 -3.43 -19.17
CA GLU A 388 -7.26 -3.40 -20.35
C GLU A 388 -7.62 -1.97 -20.74
N GLN A 389 -7.92 -1.13 -19.75
CA GLN A 389 -8.26 0.28 -19.97
C GLN A 389 -7.47 1.17 -19.00
N LYS A 390 -6.25 1.54 -19.38
CA LYS A 390 -5.38 2.39 -18.57
C LYS A 390 -5.93 3.81 -18.38
N ASP A 391 -6.35 4.44 -19.48
CA ASP A 391 -6.90 5.79 -19.49
C ASP A 391 -8.43 5.72 -19.54
N VAL A 392 -9.10 6.20 -18.50
CA VAL A 392 -10.56 6.24 -18.42
C VAL A 392 -11.11 7.67 -18.60
N THR A 393 -10.28 8.64 -18.94
CA THR A 393 -10.71 10.02 -19.22
C THR A 393 -11.37 10.15 -20.59
N ASP A 394 -11.91 11.35 -20.85
CA ASP A 394 -12.41 11.79 -22.15
C ASP A 394 -13.22 10.73 -22.91
N GLY A 395 -12.61 10.10 -23.92
CA GLY A 395 -13.28 9.17 -24.83
C GLY A 395 -13.94 7.98 -24.12
N TYR A 396 -13.34 7.45 -23.05
CA TYR A 396 -13.89 6.29 -22.37
C TYR A 396 -15.13 6.66 -21.54
N VAL A 397 -15.02 7.60 -20.60
CA VAL A 397 -16.15 7.98 -19.73
C VAL A 397 -17.32 8.61 -20.52
N ARG A 398 -17.04 9.33 -21.61
CA ARG A 398 -18.08 9.95 -22.46
C ARG A 398 -19.06 8.94 -23.07
N GLN A 399 -18.68 7.66 -23.22
CA GLN A 399 -19.58 6.66 -23.80
C GLN A 399 -20.80 6.35 -22.91
N PHE A 400 -20.73 6.72 -21.63
CA PHE A 400 -21.81 6.51 -20.65
C PHE A 400 -22.61 7.78 -20.36
N LEU A 401 -22.30 8.89 -21.03
CA LEU A 401 -22.90 10.19 -20.79
C LEU A 401 -23.68 10.67 -22.02
N THR A 402 -24.77 11.37 -21.79
CA THR A 402 -25.50 12.09 -22.84
C THR A 402 -24.69 13.30 -23.32
N ALA A 403 -24.98 13.78 -24.54
CA ALA A 403 -24.35 14.98 -25.07
C ALA A 403 -24.52 16.21 -24.16
N LYS A 404 -25.65 16.30 -23.46
CA LYS A 404 -25.94 17.39 -22.53
C LYS A 404 -25.11 17.28 -21.25
N GLU A 405 -24.98 16.09 -20.69
CA GLU A 405 -24.10 15.86 -19.53
C GLU A 405 -22.64 16.15 -19.87
N ILE A 406 -22.19 15.80 -21.08
CA ILE A 406 -20.84 16.14 -21.55
C ILE A 406 -20.67 17.67 -21.63
N GLU A 407 -21.62 18.39 -22.25
CA GLU A 407 -21.57 19.86 -22.32
C GLU A 407 -21.44 20.49 -20.92
N ILE A 408 -22.28 20.03 -19.97
CA ILE A 408 -22.30 20.55 -18.61
C ILE A 408 -20.99 20.22 -17.88
N THR A 409 -20.61 18.94 -17.85
CA THR A 409 -19.48 18.47 -17.02
C THR A 409 -18.12 18.84 -17.59
N GLU A 410 -18.04 19.27 -18.85
CA GLU A 410 -16.82 19.80 -19.46
C GLU A 410 -16.74 21.34 -19.46
N THR A 411 -17.76 22.02 -18.94
CA THR A 411 -17.72 23.46 -18.69
C THR A 411 -17.06 23.74 -17.34
N ASP A 412 -16.17 24.73 -17.28
CA ASP A 412 -15.51 25.10 -16.02
C ASP A 412 -16.47 25.82 -15.04
N ALA A 413 -16.05 25.97 -13.78
CA ALA A 413 -16.94 26.54 -12.75
C ALA A 413 -17.41 27.97 -13.07
N CYS A 414 -16.56 28.78 -13.71
CA CYS A 414 -16.93 30.12 -14.17
C CYS A 414 -18.07 30.06 -15.20
N GLY A 415 -17.97 29.18 -16.19
CA GLY A 415 -19.00 28.97 -17.19
C GLY A 415 -20.30 28.40 -16.61
N ILE A 416 -20.21 27.45 -15.68
CA ILE A 416 -21.37 26.87 -14.99
C ILE A 416 -22.12 27.96 -14.24
N VAL A 417 -21.45 28.70 -13.35
CA VAL A 417 -22.06 29.77 -12.56
C VAL A 417 -22.69 30.85 -13.46
N LEU A 418 -22.04 31.21 -14.57
CA LEU A 418 -22.60 32.18 -15.51
C LEU A 418 -23.95 31.72 -16.08
N ARG A 419 -24.07 30.44 -16.44
CA ARG A 419 -25.29 29.87 -17.05
C ARG A 419 -26.38 29.60 -16.02
N THR A 420 -26.03 29.14 -14.82
CA THR A 420 -27.02 28.95 -13.74
C THR A 420 -27.50 30.29 -13.18
N ALA A 421 -26.61 31.28 -12.99
CA ALA A 421 -26.99 32.60 -12.49
C ALA A 421 -27.81 33.43 -13.49
N SER A 422 -27.75 33.12 -14.78
CA SER A 422 -28.63 33.71 -15.79
C SER A 422 -29.95 32.93 -15.98
N GLY A 423 -30.05 31.73 -15.39
CA GLY A 423 -31.16 30.81 -15.58
C GLY A 423 -31.19 30.11 -16.94
N GLU A 424 -30.10 30.19 -17.72
CA GLU A 424 -29.92 29.44 -18.96
C GLU A 424 -29.90 27.93 -18.67
N TRP A 425 -29.17 27.52 -17.63
CA TRP A 425 -29.17 26.15 -17.12
C TRP A 425 -29.85 26.07 -15.76
N LYS A 426 -30.48 24.93 -15.51
CA LYS A 426 -31.10 24.61 -14.21
C LYS A 426 -30.06 24.03 -13.26
N ALA A 427 -30.08 24.45 -12.01
CA ALA A 427 -29.19 23.90 -10.99
C ALA A 427 -29.40 22.38 -10.84
N HIS A 428 -30.65 21.91 -10.91
CA HIS A 428 -30.96 20.48 -10.85
C HIS A 428 -30.36 19.69 -12.03
N GLU A 429 -30.41 20.24 -13.24
CA GLU A 429 -29.80 19.62 -14.43
C GLU A 429 -28.28 19.53 -14.29
N VAL A 430 -27.65 20.60 -13.81
CA VAL A 430 -26.21 20.65 -13.57
C VAL A 430 -25.81 19.65 -12.49
N ALA A 431 -26.49 19.64 -11.34
CA ALA A 431 -26.22 18.72 -10.25
C ALA A 431 -26.38 17.25 -10.70
N GLY A 432 -27.44 16.93 -11.45
CA GLY A 432 -27.67 15.58 -12.00
C GLY A 432 -26.54 15.09 -12.89
N ALA A 433 -26.06 15.94 -13.81
CA ALA A 433 -24.96 15.58 -14.70
C ALA A 433 -23.65 15.27 -13.95
N PHE A 434 -23.34 16.06 -12.91
CA PHE A 434 -22.16 15.82 -12.08
C PHE A 434 -22.33 14.61 -11.14
N CYS A 435 -23.53 14.38 -10.57
CA CYS A 435 -23.80 13.19 -9.76
C CYS A 435 -23.61 11.90 -10.59
N HIS A 436 -24.16 11.86 -11.81
CA HIS A 436 -23.98 10.71 -12.70
C HIS A 436 -22.50 10.50 -13.04
N ARG A 437 -21.78 11.55 -13.45
CA ARG A 437 -20.36 11.44 -13.80
C ARG A 437 -19.47 11.10 -12.59
N ALA A 438 -19.83 11.54 -11.39
CA ALA A 438 -19.15 11.18 -10.15
C ALA A 438 -19.36 9.70 -9.78
N ALA A 439 -20.56 9.15 -10.01
CA ALA A 439 -20.82 7.72 -9.83
C ALA A 439 -19.94 6.86 -10.75
N LEU A 440 -19.78 7.26 -12.02
CA LEU A 440 -18.86 6.61 -12.95
C LEU A 440 -17.41 6.74 -12.49
N ALA A 441 -17.00 7.93 -12.04
CA ALA A 441 -15.65 8.16 -11.55
C ALA A 441 -15.32 7.30 -10.34
N HIS A 442 -16.25 7.15 -9.40
CA HIS A 442 -16.05 6.30 -8.22
C HIS A 442 -15.82 4.85 -8.62
N GLN A 443 -16.69 4.28 -9.46
CA GLN A 443 -16.56 2.89 -9.92
C GLN A 443 -15.25 2.63 -10.67
N LEU A 444 -14.70 3.63 -11.36
CA LEU A 444 -13.47 3.47 -12.14
C LEU A 444 -12.18 3.72 -11.34
N THR A 445 -12.25 4.44 -10.23
CA THR A 445 -11.05 4.96 -9.53
C THR A 445 -11.07 4.87 -8.00
N ASN A 446 -12.19 4.48 -7.38
CA ASN A 446 -12.41 4.49 -5.93
C ASN A 446 -12.19 5.88 -5.30
N CYS A 447 -12.75 6.95 -5.89
CA CYS A 447 -12.45 8.32 -5.46
C CYS A 447 -13.36 8.90 -4.36
N LEU A 448 -14.35 8.16 -3.84
CA LEU A 448 -15.38 8.68 -2.92
C LEU A 448 -15.41 7.88 -1.61
N HIS A 449 -15.58 8.57 -0.49
CA HIS A 449 -15.91 8.00 0.81
C HIS A 449 -17.41 8.09 1.11
N GLU A 450 -18.11 9.10 0.56
CA GLU A 450 -19.54 9.30 0.77
C GLU A 450 -20.24 9.84 -0.48
N ILE A 451 -21.50 9.45 -0.66
CA ILE A 451 -22.40 9.91 -1.71
C ILE A 451 -23.68 10.43 -1.06
N PHE A 452 -24.16 11.60 -1.47
CA PHE A 452 -25.43 12.16 -1.01
C PHE A 452 -26.15 12.90 -2.13
N PHE A 453 -26.23 12.26 -3.30
CA PHE A 453 -26.82 12.82 -4.52
C PHE A 453 -28.28 13.24 -4.35
N ASP A 454 -29.09 12.47 -3.62
CA ASP A 454 -30.50 12.83 -3.40
C ASP A 454 -30.65 14.17 -2.67
N ALA A 455 -29.83 14.40 -1.64
CA ALA A 455 -29.81 15.67 -0.91
C ALA A 455 -29.33 16.82 -1.82
N ALA A 456 -28.33 16.56 -2.66
CA ALA A 456 -27.82 17.53 -3.62
C ALA A 456 -28.85 17.92 -4.68
N LEU A 457 -29.58 16.94 -5.24
CA LEU A 457 -30.64 17.17 -6.22
C LEU A 457 -31.83 17.92 -5.62
N ALA A 458 -32.21 17.59 -4.38
CA ALA A 458 -33.24 18.31 -3.65
C ALA A 458 -32.85 19.78 -3.38
N GLU A 459 -31.60 20.03 -2.97
CA GLU A 459 -31.07 21.38 -2.80
C GLU A 459 -31.03 22.14 -4.14
N ALA A 460 -30.58 21.49 -5.20
CA ALA A 460 -30.52 22.08 -6.53
C ALA A 460 -31.93 22.45 -7.06
N GLN A 461 -32.94 21.61 -6.82
CA GLN A 461 -34.33 21.94 -7.12
C GLN A 461 -34.81 23.17 -6.32
N ALA A 462 -34.47 23.26 -5.04
CA ALA A 462 -34.81 24.42 -4.22
C ALA A 462 -34.14 25.71 -4.73
N GLN A 463 -32.91 25.61 -5.25
CA GLN A 463 -32.23 26.73 -5.90
C GLN A 463 -32.95 27.18 -7.19
N ASP A 464 -33.40 26.24 -8.01
CA ASP A 464 -34.18 26.53 -9.22
C ASP A 464 -35.53 27.19 -8.90
N ASP A 465 -36.22 26.73 -7.85
CA ASP A 465 -37.47 27.32 -7.36
C ASP A 465 -37.26 28.74 -6.84
N TYR A 466 -36.17 28.96 -6.08
CA TYR A 466 -35.76 30.27 -5.63
C TYR A 466 -35.50 31.20 -6.81
N PHE A 467 -34.72 30.76 -7.81
CA PHE A 467 -34.44 31.56 -9.00
C PHE A 467 -35.72 31.87 -9.78
N ALA A 468 -36.61 30.88 -9.95
CA ALA A 468 -37.88 31.06 -10.63
C ALA A 468 -38.76 32.13 -9.96
N LYS A 469 -38.78 32.17 -8.62
CA LYS A 469 -39.54 33.13 -7.81
C LYS A 469 -38.90 34.51 -7.73
N HIS A 470 -37.59 34.57 -7.50
CA HIS A 470 -36.87 35.81 -7.18
C HIS A 470 -36.13 36.45 -8.36
N LYS A 471 -35.96 35.72 -9.47
CA LYS A 471 -35.24 36.15 -10.68
C LYS A 471 -33.80 36.60 -10.41
N LYS A 472 -33.15 36.01 -9.41
CA LYS A 472 -31.76 36.25 -9.05
C LYS A 472 -31.15 34.98 -8.43
N PRO A 473 -29.83 34.77 -8.54
CA PRO A 473 -29.14 33.68 -7.86
C PRO A 473 -29.16 33.84 -6.34
N ILE A 474 -28.92 32.74 -5.62
CA ILE A 474 -28.74 32.76 -4.15
C ILE A 474 -27.46 33.52 -3.79
N GLY A 475 -26.36 33.18 -4.45
CA GLY A 475 -25.05 33.76 -4.24
C GLY A 475 -24.13 33.53 -5.45
N PRO A 476 -22.84 33.88 -5.34
CA PRO A 476 -21.90 33.81 -6.45
C PRO A 476 -21.52 32.38 -6.87
N LEU A 477 -21.94 31.34 -6.13
CA LEU A 477 -21.73 29.93 -6.47
C LEU A 477 -23.04 29.20 -6.79
N HIS A 478 -24.14 29.93 -7.03
CA HIS A 478 -25.47 29.36 -7.29
C HIS A 478 -25.45 28.24 -8.34
N GLY A 479 -25.93 27.06 -7.94
CA GLY A 479 -26.03 25.88 -8.80
C GLY A 479 -24.69 25.21 -9.14
N LEU A 480 -23.58 25.59 -8.51
CA LEU A 480 -22.26 24.99 -8.76
C LEU A 480 -22.04 23.75 -7.87
N PRO A 481 -21.87 22.54 -8.43
CA PRO A 481 -21.47 21.38 -7.66
C PRO A 481 -20.04 21.52 -7.15
N VAL A 482 -19.78 21.24 -5.86
CA VAL A 482 -18.41 21.15 -5.33
C VAL A 482 -18.23 19.90 -4.46
N SER A 483 -17.13 19.21 -4.71
CA SER A 483 -16.69 18.05 -3.95
C SER A 483 -15.85 18.46 -2.74
N LEU A 484 -15.92 17.66 -1.68
CA LEU A 484 -15.22 17.93 -0.43
C LEU A 484 -14.39 16.72 -0.02
N LYS A 485 -13.13 16.93 0.34
CA LYS A 485 -12.29 15.91 0.97
C LYS A 485 -12.97 15.31 2.21
N ASP A 486 -12.70 14.05 2.56
CA ASP A 486 -13.26 13.43 3.78
C ASP A 486 -12.66 13.97 5.11
N GLN A 487 -12.69 15.28 5.29
CA GLN A 487 -12.38 16.04 6.51
C GLN A 487 -13.50 17.02 6.86
N PHE A 488 -14.28 17.45 5.86
CA PHE A 488 -15.41 18.34 6.04
C PHE A 488 -16.57 17.56 6.67
N HIS A 489 -17.06 18.01 7.81
CA HIS A 489 -18.30 17.52 8.40
C HIS A 489 -19.46 18.16 7.66
N VAL A 490 -20.26 17.32 6.98
CA VAL A 490 -21.47 17.72 6.29
C VAL A 490 -22.64 17.09 7.04
N LYS A 491 -23.65 17.89 7.38
CA LYS A 491 -24.80 17.39 8.14
C LYS A 491 -25.48 16.22 7.40
N GLY A 492 -25.75 15.14 8.13
CA GLY A 492 -26.34 13.90 7.62
C GLY A 492 -25.36 12.96 6.93
N VAL A 493 -24.08 13.31 6.85
CA VAL A 493 -23.04 12.57 6.13
C VAL A 493 -21.89 12.24 7.09
N GLU A 494 -21.37 11.03 7.01
CA GLU A 494 -20.29 10.58 7.89
C GLU A 494 -18.93 11.16 7.49
N THR A 495 -18.01 11.26 8.45
CA THR A 495 -16.61 11.66 8.23
C THR A 495 -15.71 10.61 8.86
N THR A 496 -15.05 9.81 8.04
CA THR A 496 -14.20 8.70 8.53
C THR A 496 -12.73 9.06 8.54
N MET A 497 -12.32 10.00 7.67
CA MET A 497 -10.92 10.35 7.42
C MET A 497 -10.07 9.13 7.01
N GLY A 498 -10.71 8.12 6.42
CA GLY A 498 -10.09 6.85 6.04
C GLY A 498 -9.87 5.87 7.19
N TYR A 499 -10.23 6.20 8.44
CA TYR A 499 -10.14 5.26 9.58
C TYR A 499 -11.42 4.44 9.72
N VAL A 500 -11.28 3.11 9.80
CA VAL A 500 -12.38 2.20 10.13
C VAL A 500 -12.89 2.50 11.54
N GLY A 501 -12.00 2.79 12.49
CA GLY A 501 -12.36 3.10 13.88
C GLY A 501 -13.22 4.37 14.06
N TRP A 502 -13.37 5.20 13.02
CA TRP A 502 -14.15 6.42 13.07
C TRP A 502 -15.58 6.24 12.55
N MET A 503 -15.92 5.09 11.99
CA MET A 503 -17.27 4.81 11.48
C MET A 503 -18.32 4.78 12.61
N GLY A 504 -19.42 5.48 12.39
CA GLY A 504 -20.50 5.70 13.34
C GLY A 504 -20.09 6.58 14.53
N THR A 505 -19.05 7.40 14.39
CA THR A 505 -18.51 8.26 15.46
C THR A 505 -18.36 9.70 15.00
N PHE A 506 -18.10 10.61 15.95
CA PHE A 506 -17.57 11.93 15.67
C PHE A 506 -16.10 11.95 16.06
N GLU A 507 -15.21 11.86 15.07
CA GLU A 507 -13.75 11.88 15.25
C GLU A 507 -13.25 10.81 16.24
N GLY A 508 -13.72 9.58 16.07
CA GLY A 508 -13.36 8.43 16.90
C GLY A 508 -14.09 8.35 18.24
N ARG A 509 -15.03 9.26 18.53
CA ARG A 509 -15.78 9.31 19.79
C ARG A 509 -17.28 9.10 19.57
N ARG A 510 -17.89 8.26 20.41
CA ARG A 510 -19.35 7.99 20.41
C ARG A 510 -20.06 8.81 21.48
N GLY A 511 -21.33 9.15 21.22
CA GLY A 511 -22.20 9.81 22.20
C GLY A 511 -21.86 11.28 22.43
N THR A 512 -21.19 11.92 21.47
CA THR A 512 -20.82 13.33 21.54
C THR A 512 -22.01 14.26 21.29
N GLY A 513 -23.06 13.75 20.64
CA GLY A 513 -24.20 14.56 20.19
C GLY A 513 -23.88 15.37 18.94
N LYS A 514 -22.72 15.13 18.30
CA LYS A 514 -22.26 15.80 17.08
C LYS A 514 -22.30 14.89 15.85
N GLU A 515 -22.46 13.58 16.05
CA GLU A 515 -22.53 12.57 14.99
C GLU A 515 -23.62 12.92 13.98
N LEU A 516 -23.25 13.04 12.70
CA LEU A 516 -24.15 13.36 11.57
C LEU A 516 -24.94 14.68 11.71
N VAL A 517 -24.70 15.51 12.73
CA VAL A 517 -25.45 16.75 12.95
C VAL A 517 -24.58 18.00 12.91
N TYR A 518 -23.27 17.85 13.19
CA TYR A 518 -22.31 18.93 13.12
C TYR A 518 -21.93 19.24 11.67
N GLU A 519 -21.64 20.52 11.40
CA GLU A 519 -21.27 21.02 10.08
C GLU A 519 -20.05 21.93 10.23
N SER A 520 -19.03 21.72 9.39
CA SER A 520 -17.81 22.55 9.38
C SER A 520 -18.12 23.95 8.84
N GLU A 521 -17.32 24.93 9.25
CA GLU A 521 -17.58 26.33 8.91
C GLU A 521 -17.56 26.59 7.40
N MET A 522 -16.60 26.02 6.67
CA MET A 522 -16.55 26.15 5.21
C MET A 522 -17.74 25.50 4.50
N VAL A 523 -18.36 24.44 5.07
CA VAL A 523 -19.56 23.81 4.49
C VAL A 523 -20.74 24.77 4.55
N ARG A 524 -20.91 25.45 5.69
CA ARG A 524 -21.93 26.48 5.90
C ARG A 524 -21.77 27.64 4.91
N GLU A 525 -20.55 28.15 4.75
CA GLU A 525 -20.23 29.25 3.82
C GLU A 525 -20.45 28.85 2.35
N LEU A 526 -20.05 27.64 1.94
CA LEU A 526 -20.30 27.18 0.57
C LEU A 526 -21.81 27.13 0.26
N ARG A 527 -22.62 26.63 1.20
CA ARG A 527 -24.08 26.60 1.06
C ARG A 527 -24.70 28.00 1.00
N SER A 528 -24.26 28.96 1.84
CA SER A 528 -24.77 30.34 1.79
C SER A 528 -24.45 31.03 0.47
N LEU A 529 -23.32 30.70 -0.14
CA LEU A 529 -22.92 31.19 -1.46
C LEU A 529 -23.69 30.52 -2.62
N GLY A 530 -24.50 29.49 -2.34
CA GLY A 530 -25.31 28.76 -3.31
C GLY A 530 -24.63 27.55 -3.96
N ALA A 531 -23.52 27.06 -3.41
CA ALA A 531 -22.89 25.83 -3.88
C ALA A 531 -23.78 24.60 -3.59
N ILE A 532 -23.68 23.58 -4.44
CA ILE A 532 -24.34 22.27 -4.27
C ILE A 532 -23.30 21.26 -3.83
N LEU A 533 -23.43 20.73 -2.63
CA LEU A 533 -22.53 19.70 -2.08
C LEU A 533 -23.16 18.33 -2.30
N TYR A 534 -22.40 17.35 -2.77
CA TYR A 534 -23.00 16.10 -3.26
C TYR A 534 -22.20 14.81 -2.98
N CYS A 535 -20.93 14.91 -2.63
CA CYS A 535 -20.09 13.77 -2.26
C CYS A 535 -18.95 14.19 -1.32
N LYS A 536 -18.36 13.19 -0.65
CA LYS A 536 -17.05 13.33 0.00
C LYS A 536 -16.02 12.41 -0.61
N THR A 537 -14.81 12.92 -0.81
CA THR A 537 -13.77 12.26 -1.60
C THR A 537 -12.76 11.50 -0.74
N ALA A 538 -12.24 10.43 -1.31
CA ALA A 538 -11.31 9.51 -0.66
C ALA A 538 -9.99 10.20 -0.23
N VAL A 539 -9.50 9.77 0.93
CA VAL A 539 -8.24 10.21 1.55
C VAL A 539 -7.41 9.01 2.00
N PRO A 540 -6.08 9.09 2.07
CA PRO A 540 -5.30 8.04 2.72
C PRO A 540 -5.55 8.00 4.22
N HIS A 541 -5.21 6.87 4.85
CA HIS A 541 -5.05 6.80 6.30
C HIS A 541 -4.32 8.03 6.84
N THR A 542 -4.81 8.56 7.95
CA THR A 542 -4.22 9.68 8.71
C THR A 542 -4.07 11.01 7.95
N LEU A 543 -4.35 11.04 6.64
CA LEU A 543 -4.00 12.13 5.72
C LEU A 543 -2.50 12.33 5.48
N MET A 544 -1.61 11.53 6.07
CA MET A 544 -0.15 11.74 6.04
C MET A 544 0.56 10.89 4.98
N ALA A 545 0.00 10.82 3.77
CA ALA A 545 0.60 10.14 2.62
C ALA A 545 0.38 10.89 1.31
N GLY A 546 1.37 10.83 0.42
CA GLY A 546 1.37 11.33 -0.96
C GLY A 546 0.70 10.39 -1.97
N GLU A 547 0.15 9.27 -1.49
CA GLU A 547 -0.69 8.31 -2.20
C GLU A 547 -2.01 8.19 -1.43
N THR A 548 -3.13 7.92 -2.11
CA THR A 548 -4.44 7.77 -1.45
C THR A 548 -4.78 6.29 -1.30
N VAL A 549 -4.56 5.77 -0.09
CA VAL A 549 -4.82 4.38 0.31
C VAL A 549 -5.33 4.28 1.74
N ASN A 550 -6.40 3.52 1.94
CA ASN A 550 -6.95 3.19 3.26
C ASN A 550 -7.71 1.86 3.22
N ASN A 551 -8.11 1.35 4.39
CA ASN A 551 -8.77 0.05 4.52
C ASN A 551 -10.23 0.05 4.02
N ILE A 552 -10.89 1.21 3.96
CA ILE A 552 -12.30 1.36 3.55
C ILE A 552 -12.44 1.26 2.04
N ILE A 553 -11.77 2.13 1.27
CA ILE A 553 -11.91 2.22 -0.20
C ILE A 553 -10.77 1.51 -0.95
N GLY A 554 -9.75 1.03 -0.25
CA GLY A 554 -8.55 0.47 -0.87
C GLY A 554 -7.68 1.58 -1.45
N TYR A 555 -7.38 1.50 -2.74
CA TYR A 555 -6.46 2.41 -3.42
C TYR A 555 -7.21 3.29 -4.42
N THR A 556 -6.92 4.61 -4.43
CA THR A 556 -7.47 5.55 -5.41
C THR A 556 -6.51 5.76 -6.58
N TRP A 557 -6.99 5.49 -7.79
CA TRP A 557 -6.18 5.49 -9.02
C TRP A 557 -6.31 6.78 -9.80
N SER A 558 -5.23 7.19 -10.48
CA SER A 558 -5.31 8.29 -11.44
C SER A 558 -6.17 7.87 -12.64
N PRO A 559 -7.14 8.68 -13.08
CA PRO A 559 -8.00 8.31 -14.19
C PRO A 559 -7.31 8.34 -15.54
N LYS A 560 -6.26 9.18 -15.69
CA LYS A 560 -5.46 9.22 -16.91
C LYS A 560 -4.60 7.97 -17.08
N ASN A 561 -4.25 7.34 -15.97
CA ASN A 561 -3.42 6.15 -15.94
C ASN A 561 -3.69 5.35 -14.65
N ARG A 562 -4.57 4.35 -14.75
CA ARG A 562 -4.98 3.51 -13.61
C ARG A 562 -3.91 2.54 -13.11
N LEU A 563 -2.68 2.62 -13.62
CA LEU A 563 -1.50 1.96 -13.05
C LEU A 563 -0.74 2.87 -12.07
N LEU A 564 -1.16 4.13 -11.95
CA LEU A 564 -0.52 5.16 -11.13
C LEU A 564 -1.51 5.72 -10.09
N SER A 565 -0.94 6.20 -8.98
CA SER A 565 -1.66 6.86 -7.90
C SER A 565 -2.32 8.16 -8.37
N ALA A 566 -3.52 8.44 -7.83
CA ALA A 566 -4.12 9.77 -7.93
C ALA A 566 -3.37 10.83 -7.09
N GLY A 567 -2.34 10.44 -6.33
CA GLY A 567 -1.65 11.30 -5.39
C GLY A 567 -2.39 11.39 -4.06
N GLY A 568 -1.85 12.14 -3.11
CA GLY A 568 -2.42 12.24 -1.77
C GLY A 568 -1.96 13.49 -1.02
N SER A 569 -2.66 13.88 0.04
CA SER A 569 -3.80 13.17 0.64
C SER A 569 -5.18 13.53 0.10
N SER A 570 -5.30 14.47 -0.84
CA SER A 570 -6.59 14.80 -1.50
C SER A 570 -6.75 14.05 -2.83
N GLY A 571 -6.37 12.77 -2.89
CA GLY A 571 -6.36 12.00 -4.14
C GLY A 571 -7.75 11.71 -4.69
N GLY A 572 -8.76 11.56 -3.83
CA GLY A 572 -10.15 11.47 -4.26
C GLY A 572 -10.60 12.72 -5.02
N GLU A 573 -10.27 13.93 -4.54
CA GLU A 573 -10.50 15.19 -5.28
C GLU A 573 -9.79 15.17 -6.64
N GLY A 574 -8.51 14.79 -6.64
CA GLY A 574 -7.70 14.72 -7.86
C GLY A 574 -8.29 13.79 -8.92
N ALA A 575 -8.68 12.57 -8.54
CA ALA A 575 -9.27 11.60 -9.44
C ALA A 575 -10.67 12.01 -9.92
N LEU A 576 -11.52 12.51 -9.02
CA LEU A 576 -12.89 12.93 -9.34
C LEU A 576 -12.90 14.11 -10.32
N ILE A 577 -12.13 15.17 -10.03
CA ILE A 577 -12.03 16.35 -10.90
C ILE A 577 -11.30 15.98 -12.21
N GLY A 578 -10.28 15.10 -12.15
CA GLY A 578 -9.60 14.59 -13.34
C GLY A 578 -10.52 13.83 -14.32
N LEU A 579 -11.56 13.15 -13.80
CA LEU A 579 -12.63 12.57 -14.61
C LEU A 579 -13.74 13.54 -14.96
N LYS A 580 -13.64 14.80 -14.53
CA LYS A 580 -14.68 15.84 -14.63
C LYS A 580 -15.98 15.43 -13.95
N GLY A 581 -15.91 14.52 -12.98
CA GLY A 581 -17.01 14.18 -12.08
C GLY A 581 -17.30 15.28 -11.06
N SER A 582 -16.40 16.26 -10.94
CA SER A 582 -16.59 17.52 -10.23
C SER A 582 -15.94 18.66 -11.01
N PRO A 583 -16.52 19.88 -11.08
CA PRO A 583 -15.85 21.01 -11.72
C PRO A 583 -14.77 21.62 -10.81
N VAL A 584 -14.96 21.48 -9.49
CA VAL A 584 -14.09 22.02 -8.45
C VAL A 584 -14.24 21.22 -7.15
N GLY A 585 -13.25 21.27 -6.28
CA GLY A 585 -13.41 20.77 -4.92
C GLY A 585 -12.35 21.28 -3.96
N PHE A 586 -12.49 20.93 -2.69
CA PHE A 586 -11.60 21.40 -1.64
C PHE A 586 -10.81 20.27 -0.99
N GLY A 587 -9.49 20.43 -1.00
CA GLY A 587 -8.54 19.58 -0.28
C GLY A 587 -7.85 20.36 0.84
N THR A 588 -6.90 19.68 1.49
CA THR A 588 -6.04 20.28 2.52
C THR A 588 -4.58 19.99 2.23
N ASP A 589 -3.67 20.81 2.71
CA ASP A 589 -2.23 20.75 2.40
C ASP A 589 -1.37 21.13 3.61
N ILE A 590 -0.77 20.12 4.24
CA ILE A 590 0.28 20.30 5.26
C ILE A 590 1.68 19.98 4.74
N GLY A 591 1.79 19.19 3.65
CA GLY A 591 3.05 18.75 3.05
C GLY A 591 3.01 18.56 1.53
N GLY A 592 1.95 18.99 0.84
CA GLY A 592 1.73 18.77 -0.60
C GLY A 592 0.33 18.33 -0.99
N SER A 593 -0.56 18.08 -0.02
CA SER A 593 -1.78 17.31 -0.23
C SER A 593 -2.88 17.95 -1.12
N ILE A 594 -2.76 19.22 -1.51
CA ILE A 594 -3.56 19.82 -2.61
C ILE A 594 -2.80 19.70 -3.93
N ARG A 595 -1.50 20.01 -3.89
CA ARG A 595 -0.65 20.15 -5.07
C ARG A 595 -0.28 18.81 -5.71
N ILE A 596 0.01 17.77 -4.92
CA ILE A 596 0.38 16.44 -5.42
C ILE A 596 -0.80 15.82 -6.20
N PRO A 597 -2.04 15.73 -5.65
CA PRO A 597 -3.18 15.26 -6.43
C PRO A 597 -3.49 16.13 -7.65
N ALA A 598 -3.36 17.45 -7.53
CA ALA A 598 -3.54 18.33 -8.69
C ALA A 598 -2.52 18.01 -9.80
N ALA A 599 -1.25 17.81 -9.42
CA ALA A 599 -0.17 17.53 -10.36
C ALA A 599 -0.35 16.21 -11.10
N PHE A 600 -0.73 15.15 -10.37
CA PHE A 600 -0.84 13.79 -10.92
C PHE A 600 -2.07 13.61 -11.81
N ASN A 601 -3.08 14.47 -11.67
CA ASN A 601 -4.34 14.40 -12.43
C ASN A 601 -4.51 15.57 -13.42
N GLY A 602 -3.46 16.37 -13.66
CA GLY A 602 -3.48 17.43 -14.67
C GLY A 602 -4.37 18.63 -14.31
N LEU A 603 -4.45 18.97 -13.03
CA LEU A 603 -5.32 20.02 -12.49
C LEU A 603 -4.52 21.20 -11.95
N TYR A 604 -5.21 22.31 -11.77
CA TYR A 604 -4.73 23.43 -10.96
C TYR A 604 -5.13 23.20 -9.50
N GLY A 605 -4.21 23.48 -8.59
CA GLY A 605 -4.46 23.35 -7.14
C GLY A 605 -3.79 24.49 -6.39
N LEU A 606 -4.56 25.26 -5.64
CA LEU A 606 -4.05 26.38 -4.84
C LEU A 606 -3.85 25.91 -3.40
N ARG A 607 -2.59 25.92 -2.97
CA ARG A 607 -2.22 25.91 -1.56
C ARG A 607 -2.13 27.37 -1.10
N PRO A 608 -3.09 27.88 -0.31
CA PRO A 608 -2.98 29.23 0.24
C PRO A 608 -2.02 29.25 1.44
N SER A 609 -1.71 30.45 1.92
CA SER A 609 -1.05 30.62 3.22
C SER A 609 -1.98 30.27 4.38
N ALA A 610 -1.39 29.89 5.51
CA ALA A 610 -2.11 29.61 6.73
C ALA A 610 -2.92 30.83 7.21
N GLY A 611 -4.15 30.56 7.62
CA GLY A 611 -5.13 31.56 8.03
C GLY A 611 -5.81 32.30 6.88
N ARG A 612 -5.68 31.85 5.62
CA ARG A 612 -6.36 32.51 4.50
C ARG A 612 -7.82 32.10 4.31
N LEU A 613 -8.17 30.86 4.63
CA LEU A 613 -9.52 30.29 4.46
C LEU A 613 -9.93 29.57 5.75
N PRO A 614 -11.23 29.49 6.08
CA PRO A 614 -11.72 28.88 7.31
C PRO A 614 -11.43 27.38 7.36
N TYR A 615 -10.93 26.91 8.50
CA TYR A 615 -10.62 25.52 8.79
C TYR A 615 -11.45 24.98 9.97
N ASP A 616 -12.14 25.85 10.71
CA ASP A 616 -12.90 25.47 11.90
C ASP A 616 -13.89 24.34 11.63
N GLY A 617 -13.88 23.38 12.56
CA GLY A 617 -14.73 22.21 12.49
C GLY A 617 -14.37 21.19 11.40
N MET A 618 -13.21 21.26 10.74
CA MET A 618 -12.74 20.18 9.87
C MET A 618 -11.94 19.14 10.67
N ALA A 619 -12.23 17.85 10.47
CA ALA A 619 -11.51 16.77 11.13
C ALA A 619 -10.04 16.69 10.67
N ASN A 620 -9.12 16.34 11.56
CA ASN A 620 -7.70 16.23 11.24
C ASN A 620 -6.98 15.20 12.12
N SER A 621 -5.85 14.69 11.63
CA SER A 621 -4.88 13.97 12.47
C SER A 621 -3.91 14.96 13.12
N MET A 622 -3.41 14.62 14.30
CA MET A 622 -2.52 15.48 15.10
C MET A 622 -3.11 16.86 15.34
N ASP A 623 -4.42 16.92 15.60
CA ASP A 623 -5.11 18.19 15.86
C ASP A 623 -4.46 18.93 17.03
N GLY A 624 -4.35 20.25 16.90
CA GLY A 624 -3.62 21.11 17.84
C GLY A 624 -2.10 21.21 17.62
N GLN A 625 -1.52 20.54 16.62
CA GLN A 625 -0.14 20.80 16.19
C GLN A 625 -0.04 22.20 15.56
N ASN A 626 0.79 23.08 16.14
CA ASN A 626 0.88 24.50 15.77
C ASN A 626 2.25 24.95 15.18
N SER A 627 3.14 24.00 14.90
CA SER A 627 4.45 24.22 14.31
C SER A 627 4.43 24.33 12.78
N ILE A 628 3.64 23.55 12.07
CA ILE A 628 3.35 23.72 10.63
C ILE A 628 1.86 23.48 10.47
N LEU A 629 1.12 24.56 10.20
CA LEU A 629 -0.33 24.49 10.07
C LEU A 629 -0.72 23.87 8.72
N SER A 630 -1.68 22.95 8.78
CA SER A 630 -2.43 22.53 7.60
C SER A 630 -3.24 23.71 7.07
N VAL A 631 -3.41 23.77 5.75
CA VAL A 631 -4.29 24.76 5.10
C VAL A 631 -5.35 24.06 4.28
N VAL A 632 -6.49 24.71 4.06
CA VAL A 632 -7.53 24.26 3.12
C VAL A 632 -7.44 25.08 1.84
N GLY A 633 -7.72 24.48 0.69
CA GLY A 633 -7.68 25.19 -0.58
C GLY A 633 -8.27 24.41 -1.75
N PRO A 634 -8.62 25.10 -2.85
CA PRO A 634 -9.33 24.50 -3.96
C PRO A 634 -8.43 23.75 -4.96
N LEU A 635 -9.01 22.75 -5.60
CA LEU A 635 -8.56 22.10 -6.83
C LEU A 635 -9.59 22.36 -7.94
N ALA A 636 -9.13 22.57 -9.17
CA ALA A 636 -10.01 22.87 -10.30
C ALA A 636 -9.36 22.58 -11.66
N THR A 637 -10.18 22.59 -12.71
CA THR A 637 -9.75 22.50 -14.12
C THR A 637 -9.24 23.81 -14.70
N SER A 638 -9.48 24.96 -14.05
CA SER A 638 -9.01 26.28 -14.50
C SER A 638 -8.58 27.19 -13.34
N VAL A 639 -7.60 28.06 -13.58
CA VAL A 639 -7.17 29.06 -12.59
C VAL A 639 -8.30 30.06 -12.25
N GLY A 640 -9.16 30.36 -13.23
CA GLY A 640 -10.36 31.16 -13.03
C GLY A 640 -11.32 30.55 -12.01
N SER A 641 -11.47 29.22 -12.03
CA SER A 641 -12.30 28.49 -11.06
C SER A 641 -11.71 28.56 -9.64
N LEU A 642 -10.37 28.43 -9.49
CA LEU A 642 -9.71 28.61 -8.18
C LEU A 642 -9.96 30.03 -7.63
N ARG A 643 -9.85 31.04 -8.49
CA ARG A 643 -10.09 32.45 -8.16
C ARG A 643 -11.54 32.68 -7.74
N LEU A 644 -12.50 32.14 -8.48
CA LEU A 644 -13.93 32.22 -8.17
C LEU A 644 -14.19 31.70 -6.75
N LEU A 645 -13.70 30.52 -6.42
CA LEU A 645 -13.94 29.90 -5.11
C LEU A 645 -13.34 30.70 -3.95
N VAL A 646 -12.06 31.06 -4.03
CA VAL A 646 -11.38 31.80 -2.95
C VAL A 646 -12.01 33.18 -2.76
N LYS A 647 -12.33 33.86 -3.86
CA LYS A 647 -12.98 35.18 -3.80
C LYS A 647 -14.38 35.09 -3.19
N SER A 648 -15.16 34.08 -3.54
CA SER A 648 -16.51 33.87 -2.98
C SER A 648 -16.46 33.57 -1.49
N LEU A 649 -15.59 32.66 -1.04
CA LEU A 649 -15.44 32.36 0.39
C LEU A 649 -14.99 33.58 1.20
N LEU A 650 -14.00 34.32 0.73
CA LEU A 650 -13.57 35.55 1.41
C LEU A 650 -14.64 36.65 1.44
N SER A 651 -15.69 36.55 0.63
CA SER A 651 -16.82 37.49 0.69
C SER A 651 -17.83 37.18 1.80
N GLU A 652 -17.76 36.00 2.42
CA GLU A 652 -18.52 35.66 3.65
C GLU A 652 -17.88 36.23 4.92
N GLU A 653 -16.75 36.94 4.80
CA GLU A 653 -16.00 37.47 5.94
C GLU A 653 -15.63 36.39 6.98
N PRO A 654 -15.00 35.27 6.56
CA PRO A 654 -14.77 34.07 7.40
C PRO A 654 -14.04 34.33 8.72
N TRP A 655 -13.26 35.41 8.82
CA TRP A 655 -12.61 35.85 10.06
C TRP A 655 -13.58 36.23 11.19
N LEU A 656 -14.87 36.40 10.90
CA LEU A 656 -15.92 36.59 11.91
C LEU A 656 -16.43 35.28 12.51
N HIS A 657 -16.07 34.14 11.90
CA HIS A 657 -16.60 32.82 12.24
C HIS A 657 -15.50 31.81 12.63
N ASP A 658 -14.30 31.94 12.07
CA ASP A 658 -13.13 31.16 12.42
C ASP A 658 -12.01 32.07 12.98
N PRO A 659 -11.60 31.90 14.25
CA PRO A 659 -10.60 32.76 14.89
C PRO A 659 -9.18 32.61 14.32
N LEU A 660 -8.90 31.58 13.52
CA LEU A 660 -7.61 31.37 12.87
C LEU A 660 -7.54 32.05 11.50
N VAL A 661 -8.66 32.55 10.97
CA VAL A 661 -8.69 33.26 9.69
C VAL A 661 -8.27 34.70 9.89
N LEU A 662 -7.34 35.15 9.05
CA LEU A 662 -6.89 36.52 8.99
C LEU A 662 -7.96 37.38 8.31
N GLU A 663 -8.24 38.54 8.87
CA GLU A 663 -9.10 39.56 8.27
C GLU A 663 -8.43 40.15 7.01
N LEU A 664 -8.52 39.39 5.90
CA LEU A 664 -7.87 39.69 4.64
C LEU A 664 -8.83 39.39 3.48
N PRO A 665 -9.65 40.38 3.06
CA PRO A 665 -10.55 40.19 1.92
C PRO A 665 -9.76 39.97 0.63
N TRP A 666 -10.45 39.48 -0.41
CA TRP A 666 -9.85 39.35 -1.74
C TRP A 666 -9.36 40.70 -2.26
N ARG A 667 -8.07 40.79 -2.61
CA ARG A 667 -7.48 42.03 -3.14
C ARG A 667 -7.45 42.01 -4.66
N ASN A 668 -7.79 43.13 -5.26
CA ASN A 668 -7.57 43.33 -6.68
C ASN A 668 -6.06 43.35 -6.97
N THR A 669 -5.58 42.33 -7.69
CA THR A 669 -4.18 42.30 -8.14
C THR A 669 -4.01 43.27 -9.30
N PRO A 670 -2.96 44.10 -9.33
CA PRO A 670 -2.64 44.91 -10.50
C PRO A 670 -2.55 44.04 -11.75
N ASP A 671 -2.95 44.57 -12.90
CA ASP A 671 -2.77 43.84 -14.16
C ASP A 671 -1.27 43.66 -14.43
N LEU A 672 -0.81 42.42 -14.38
CA LEU A 672 0.59 42.06 -14.60
C LEU A 672 0.90 41.87 -16.10
N ARG A 673 -0.10 41.91 -16.98
CA ARG A 673 0.08 41.73 -18.42
C ARG A 673 0.87 42.90 -19.01
N GLY A 674 1.81 42.57 -19.90
CA GLY A 674 2.67 43.56 -20.55
C GLY A 674 3.77 44.16 -19.67
N ILE A 675 3.86 43.76 -18.40
CA ILE A 675 4.96 44.13 -17.50
C ILE A 675 6.04 43.03 -17.60
N PRO A 676 7.33 43.37 -17.77
CA PRO A 676 8.41 42.39 -17.67
C PRO A 676 8.47 41.76 -16.27
N LEU A 677 8.22 40.46 -16.18
CA LEU A 677 8.28 39.65 -14.96
C LEU A 677 9.60 38.88 -14.89
N THR A 678 10.07 38.58 -13.67
CA THR A 678 11.24 37.69 -13.46
C THR A 678 10.87 36.51 -12.59
N PHE A 679 11.15 35.29 -13.07
CA PHE A 679 10.88 34.05 -12.35
C PHE A 679 12.19 33.37 -11.90
N GLY A 680 12.25 32.95 -10.64
CA GLY A 680 13.29 32.01 -10.19
C GLY A 680 12.98 30.59 -10.67
N ILE A 681 13.97 29.81 -11.10
CA ILE A 681 13.76 28.43 -11.53
C ILE A 681 14.63 27.47 -10.70
N LEU A 682 13.98 26.58 -9.96
CA LEU A 682 14.63 25.47 -9.26
C LEU A 682 14.34 24.18 -10.04
N LYS A 683 15.33 23.70 -10.79
CA LYS A 683 15.21 22.45 -11.55
C LYS A 683 15.35 21.21 -10.68
N ASP A 684 16.22 21.29 -9.70
CA ASP A 684 16.67 20.20 -8.85
C ASP A 684 16.94 20.78 -7.47
N ASP A 685 16.48 20.14 -6.40
CA ASP A 685 16.69 20.64 -5.03
C ASP A 685 18.04 20.21 -4.43
N GLY A 686 18.82 19.44 -5.19
CA GLY A 686 20.11 18.88 -4.80
C GLY A 686 19.99 17.62 -3.93
N VAL A 687 18.77 17.12 -3.68
CA VAL A 687 18.49 15.98 -2.81
C VAL A 687 17.99 14.79 -3.61
N VAL A 688 16.91 14.99 -4.40
CA VAL A 688 16.33 13.94 -5.26
C VAL A 688 16.13 14.50 -6.66
N LYS A 689 16.72 13.86 -7.68
CA LYS A 689 16.62 14.33 -9.06
C LYS A 689 15.20 14.06 -9.61
N PRO A 690 14.52 15.06 -10.19
CA PRO A 690 13.21 14.84 -10.80
C PRO A 690 13.29 13.95 -12.03
N HIS A 691 12.24 13.14 -12.24
CA HIS A 691 12.10 12.29 -13.42
C HIS A 691 12.27 13.08 -14.73
N PRO A 692 12.78 12.44 -15.81
CA PRO A 692 12.92 13.06 -17.13
C PRO A 692 11.73 13.90 -17.62
N PRO A 693 10.46 13.44 -17.53
CA PRO A 693 9.31 14.24 -17.95
C PRO A 693 9.17 15.57 -17.18
N ILE A 694 9.48 15.58 -15.88
CA ILE A 694 9.41 16.80 -15.05
C ILE A 694 10.51 17.77 -15.45
N ALA A 695 11.74 17.28 -15.68
CA ALA A 695 12.84 18.10 -16.17
C ALA A 695 12.48 18.77 -17.50
N ARG A 696 11.88 18.00 -18.43
CA ARG A 696 11.36 18.52 -19.70
C ARG A 696 10.26 19.57 -19.50
N ALA A 697 9.32 19.33 -18.59
CA ALA A 697 8.26 20.29 -18.27
C ALA A 697 8.82 21.63 -17.77
N ILE A 698 9.86 21.61 -16.92
CA ILE A 698 10.53 22.84 -16.47
C ILE A 698 11.19 23.57 -17.66
N ASP A 699 11.85 22.85 -18.56
CA ASP A 699 12.43 23.46 -19.76
C ASP A 699 11.37 24.06 -20.70
N MET A 700 10.21 23.41 -20.83
CA MET A 700 9.07 23.97 -21.57
C MET A 700 8.59 25.29 -20.95
N VAL A 701 8.46 25.34 -19.61
CA VAL A 701 8.08 26.54 -18.87
C VAL A 701 9.13 27.66 -19.04
N ILE A 702 10.42 27.36 -18.89
CA ILE A 702 11.51 28.33 -19.13
C ILE A 702 11.40 28.93 -20.54
N ASN A 703 11.19 28.08 -21.54
CA ASN A 703 11.09 28.51 -22.93
C ASN A 703 9.84 29.36 -23.16
N ALA A 704 8.70 29.00 -22.56
CA ALA A 704 7.47 29.78 -22.62
C ALA A 704 7.64 31.17 -21.99
N ILE A 705 8.26 31.25 -20.80
CA ILE A 705 8.58 32.53 -20.13
C ILE A 705 9.42 33.43 -21.03
N LYS A 706 10.49 32.90 -21.61
CA LYS A 706 11.37 33.66 -22.51
C LYS A 706 10.65 34.13 -23.77
N ARG A 707 9.85 33.26 -24.39
CA ARG A 707 9.05 33.63 -25.58
C ARG A 707 8.02 34.72 -25.29
N ALA A 708 7.45 34.74 -24.08
CA ALA A 708 6.52 35.77 -23.63
C ALA A 708 7.21 37.10 -23.25
N GLY A 709 8.54 37.22 -23.39
CA GLY A 709 9.28 38.44 -23.07
C GLY A 709 9.56 38.62 -21.57
N HIS A 710 9.44 37.56 -20.78
CA HIS A 710 9.77 37.55 -19.36
C HIS A 710 11.18 36.98 -19.10
N HIS A 711 11.69 37.21 -17.91
CA HIS A 711 13.04 36.80 -17.51
C HIS A 711 13.03 35.59 -16.57
N VAL A 712 14.09 34.80 -16.63
CA VAL A 712 14.36 33.71 -15.69
C VAL A 712 15.71 33.91 -15.03
N ILE A 713 15.81 33.57 -13.75
CA ILE A 713 17.08 33.41 -13.05
C ILE A 713 17.12 32.02 -12.41
N GLU A 714 18.31 31.50 -12.14
CA GLU A 714 18.46 30.28 -11.34
C GLU A 714 18.02 30.56 -9.89
N TRP A 715 17.25 29.63 -9.32
CA TRP A 715 16.83 29.68 -7.93
C TRP A 715 17.72 28.77 -7.09
N ASN A 716 18.61 29.38 -6.32
CA ASN A 716 19.59 28.72 -5.42
C ASN A 716 19.28 29.07 -3.96
N PRO A 717 18.18 28.53 -3.38
CA PRO A 717 17.72 28.89 -2.04
C PRO A 717 18.59 28.28 -0.93
N PRO A 718 18.34 28.64 0.34
CA PRO A 718 18.83 27.87 1.48
C PRO A 718 18.50 26.37 1.35
N SER A 719 19.33 25.50 1.94
CA SER A 719 19.25 24.04 1.79
C SER A 719 17.84 23.48 2.02
N HIS A 720 17.31 22.71 1.08
CA HIS A 720 16.04 21.97 1.26
C HIS A 720 16.22 20.73 2.15
N THR A 721 17.44 20.22 2.32
CA THR A 721 17.75 19.18 3.32
C THR A 721 17.53 19.68 4.75
N GLU A 722 18.01 20.90 5.07
CA GLU A 722 17.77 21.55 6.37
C GLU A 722 16.27 21.70 6.64
N GLY A 723 15.52 22.20 5.66
CA GLY A 723 14.08 22.39 5.78
C GLY A 723 13.30 21.07 5.89
N THR A 724 13.64 20.06 5.08
CA THR A 724 12.97 18.75 5.11
C THR A 724 13.18 18.05 6.46
N ARG A 725 14.37 18.16 7.06
CA ARG A 725 14.61 17.69 8.43
C ARG A 725 13.65 18.34 9.43
N LEU A 726 13.52 19.67 9.38
CA LEU A 726 12.63 20.41 10.28
C LEU A 726 11.17 19.97 10.11
N VAL A 727 10.72 19.79 8.86
CA VAL A 727 9.37 19.30 8.58
C VAL A 727 9.16 17.91 9.20
N ASN A 728 10.07 16.97 8.93
CA ASN A 728 9.95 15.61 9.42
C ASN A 728 9.94 15.54 10.95
N GLU A 729 10.73 16.41 11.62
CA GLU A 729 10.69 16.52 13.08
C GLU A 729 9.36 17.08 13.60
N VAL A 730 8.75 18.04 12.89
CA VAL A 730 7.44 18.62 13.26
C VAL A 730 6.31 17.59 13.16
N TYR A 731 6.32 16.71 12.16
CA TYR A 731 5.25 15.73 11.95
C TYR A 731 5.25 14.56 12.95
N ILE A 732 6.27 14.44 13.79
CA ILE A 732 6.40 13.36 14.78
C ILE A 732 6.53 13.90 16.22
N LEU A 733 6.11 15.15 16.46
CA LEU A 733 6.25 15.78 17.79
C LEU A 733 5.48 15.04 18.89
N ASP A 734 4.32 14.47 18.55
CA ASP A 734 3.50 13.64 19.44
C ASP A 734 3.96 12.16 19.47
N GLY A 735 5.08 11.82 18.81
CA GLY A 735 5.55 10.45 18.69
C GLY A 735 4.62 9.50 17.90
N GLY A 736 3.60 10.01 17.21
CA GLY A 736 2.59 9.20 16.53
C GLY A 736 1.48 8.67 17.45
N HIS A 737 1.37 9.18 18.67
CA HIS A 737 0.36 8.75 19.63
C HIS A 737 -1.08 8.96 19.12
N ASP A 738 -1.36 10.09 18.46
CA ASP A 738 -2.69 10.37 17.90
C ASP A 738 -3.07 9.34 16.82
N VAL A 739 -2.16 9.13 15.87
CA VAL A 739 -2.32 8.17 14.76
C VAL A 739 -2.58 6.76 15.27
N HIS A 740 -1.73 6.26 16.17
CA HIS A 740 -1.87 4.89 16.70
C HIS A 740 -3.11 4.73 17.58
N SER A 741 -3.56 5.80 18.27
CA SER A 741 -4.81 5.76 19.02
C SER A 741 -6.02 5.61 18.10
N ALA A 742 -6.03 6.30 16.94
CA ALA A 742 -7.09 6.18 15.96
C ALA A 742 -7.17 4.75 15.37
N PHE A 743 -6.03 4.18 14.97
CA PHE A 743 -5.96 2.79 14.50
C PHE A 743 -6.38 1.78 15.59
N GLY A 744 -6.03 2.05 16.84
CA GLY A 744 -6.39 1.19 17.98
C GLY A 744 -7.89 1.08 18.26
N LEU A 745 -8.72 2.00 17.74
CA LEU A 745 -10.18 1.96 17.92
C LEU A 745 -10.83 0.75 17.23
N SER A 746 -10.34 0.38 16.05
CA SER A 746 -10.80 -0.78 15.26
C SER A 746 -9.81 -1.97 15.32
N GLY A 747 -8.53 -1.69 15.62
CA GLY A 747 -7.46 -2.67 15.48
C GLY A 747 -7.05 -2.90 14.02
N GLU A 748 -7.43 -2.00 13.11
CA GLU A 748 -7.12 -2.11 11.69
C GLU A 748 -5.61 -1.97 11.41
N THR A 749 -5.16 -2.57 10.32
CA THR A 749 -3.74 -2.51 9.94
C THR A 749 -3.36 -1.14 9.37
N VAL A 750 -2.21 -0.64 9.82
CA VAL A 750 -1.58 0.57 9.28
C VAL A 750 -1.03 0.29 7.88
N SER A 751 -1.23 1.19 6.93
CA SER A 751 -0.67 1.05 5.57
C SER A 751 0.83 1.32 5.55
N ASP A 752 1.56 0.71 4.60
CA ASP A 752 3.02 0.84 4.46
C ASP A 752 3.48 2.31 4.39
N GLN A 753 2.71 3.17 3.71
CA GLN A 753 2.99 4.60 3.59
C GLN A 753 3.05 5.28 4.97
N ILE A 754 2.15 4.90 5.88
CA ILE A 754 2.01 5.49 7.21
C ILE A 754 2.99 4.85 8.19
N GLU A 755 3.19 3.53 8.12
CA GLU A 755 4.16 2.82 8.96
C GLU A 755 5.58 3.39 8.76
N SER A 756 5.93 3.80 7.54
CA SER A 756 7.23 4.41 7.25
C SER A 756 7.52 5.68 8.06
N MET A 757 6.48 6.44 8.45
CA MET A 757 6.60 7.69 9.20
C MET A 757 6.35 7.49 10.70
N TYR A 758 5.35 6.68 11.08
CA TYR A 758 4.88 6.56 12.46
C TYR A 758 5.23 5.22 13.13
N GLY A 759 5.90 4.31 12.41
CA GLY A 759 6.25 2.98 12.91
C GLY A 759 5.03 2.09 13.20
N LYS A 760 5.28 0.91 13.76
CA LYS A 760 4.23 -0.04 14.21
C LYS A 760 3.67 0.26 15.59
N ALA A 761 4.30 1.18 16.32
CA ALA A 761 3.90 1.62 17.65
C ALA A 761 4.41 3.04 17.89
N PRO A 762 3.79 3.81 18.80
CA PRO A 762 4.24 5.17 19.11
C PRO A 762 5.69 5.22 19.60
N PHE A 763 6.37 6.31 19.24
CA PHE A 763 7.66 6.72 19.78
C PHE A 763 7.48 7.65 20.98
N ALA A 764 8.58 7.99 21.66
CA ALA A 764 8.55 8.96 22.75
C ALA A 764 8.17 10.37 22.25
N GLU A 765 7.16 10.96 22.89
CA GLU A 765 6.73 12.35 22.67
C GLU A 765 7.87 13.35 22.89
N LYS A 766 7.83 14.45 22.14
CA LYS A 766 8.76 15.57 22.32
C LYS A 766 8.26 16.50 23.41
N SER A 767 9.18 17.00 24.24
CA SER A 767 8.84 17.95 25.30
C SER A 767 8.44 19.32 24.72
N ALA A 768 7.64 20.09 25.47
CA ALA A 768 7.30 21.47 25.10
C ALA A 768 8.53 22.35 24.83
N SER A 769 9.62 22.15 25.58
CA SER A 769 10.89 22.86 25.33
C SER A 769 11.54 22.46 24.00
N HIS A 770 11.43 21.20 23.60
CA HIS A 770 11.90 20.76 22.28
C HIS A 770 11.04 21.38 21.17
N ILE A 771 9.72 21.36 21.30
CA ILE A 771 8.79 22.01 20.35
C ILE A 771 9.13 23.50 20.21
N ALA A 772 9.39 24.20 21.31
CA ALA A 772 9.80 25.61 21.30
C ALA A 772 11.14 25.81 20.55
N ALA A 773 12.12 24.92 20.76
CA ALA A 773 13.40 24.97 20.05
C ALA A 773 13.23 24.77 18.53
N ILE A 774 12.44 23.77 18.12
CA ILE A 774 12.12 23.53 16.71
C ILE A 774 11.42 24.73 16.08
N ASN A 775 10.50 25.38 16.79
CA ASN A 775 9.85 26.58 16.29
C ASN A 775 10.82 27.76 16.09
N ILE A 776 11.87 27.87 16.91
CA ILE A 776 12.94 28.86 16.72
C ILE A 776 13.75 28.53 15.47
N GLU A 777 14.17 27.26 15.29
CA GLU A 777 14.92 26.82 14.10
C GLU A 777 14.14 27.05 12.81
N LYS A 778 12.86 26.65 12.78
CA LYS A 778 11.93 26.92 11.68
C LYS A 778 11.90 28.40 11.32
N ARG A 779 11.70 29.28 12.31
CA ARG A 779 11.64 30.74 12.09
C ARG A 779 12.96 31.28 11.53
N ASN A 780 14.09 30.77 11.99
CA ASN A 780 15.40 31.14 11.45
C ASN A 780 15.57 30.68 9.99
N TYR A 781 15.10 29.48 9.65
CA TYR A 781 15.09 28.99 8.28
C TYR A 781 14.22 29.88 7.36
N GLN A 782 12.99 30.19 7.80
CA GLN A 782 12.09 31.10 7.08
C GLN A 782 12.73 32.48 6.84
N LYS A 783 13.45 33.01 7.85
CA LYS A 783 14.17 34.28 7.76
C LYS A 783 15.30 34.23 6.71
N LYS A 784 16.12 33.16 6.70
CA LYS A 784 17.16 32.95 5.68
C LYS A 784 16.55 32.94 4.27
N TYR A 785 15.43 32.23 4.09
CA TYR A 785 14.77 32.11 2.79
C TYR A 785 14.16 33.44 2.33
N LEU A 786 13.55 34.19 3.23
CA LEU A 786 13.02 35.53 2.95
C LEU A 786 14.14 36.50 2.53
N GLU A 787 15.28 36.48 3.23
CA GLU A 787 16.44 37.29 2.89
C GLU A 787 17.02 36.92 1.53
N TYR A 788 17.12 35.61 1.24
CA TYR A 788 17.50 35.12 -0.08
C TYR A 788 16.55 35.65 -1.18
N TRP A 789 15.23 35.51 -0.99
CA TRP A 789 14.26 36.03 -1.96
C TRP A 789 14.49 37.53 -2.17
N ASN A 790 14.56 38.33 -1.10
CA ASN A 790 14.78 39.78 -1.22
C ASN A 790 16.06 40.10 -2.01
N LYS A 791 17.17 39.41 -1.74
CA LYS A 791 18.46 39.63 -2.42
C LYS A 791 18.42 39.33 -3.92
N THR A 792 17.44 38.57 -4.40
CA THR A 792 17.31 38.36 -5.85
C THR A 792 17.09 39.65 -6.64
N SER A 793 16.72 40.77 -6.01
CA SER A 793 16.72 42.08 -6.65
C SER A 793 18.07 42.48 -7.27
N GLU A 794 19.18 41.96 -6.72
CA GLU A 794 20.53 42.16 -7.24
C GLU A 794 20.80 41.35 -8.52
N LEU A 795 19.96 40.33 -8.79
CA LEU A 795 20.07 39.41 -9.92
C LEU A 795 19.04 39.69 -11.02
N THR A 796 17.93 40.37 -10.72
CA THR A 796 16.90 40.66 -11.74
C THR A 796 17.23 41.93 -12.52
N ALA A 797 16.88 41.93 -13.81
CA ALA A 797 16.98 43.11 -14.67
C ALA A 797 16.06 44.27 -14.23
N THR A 798 15.04 43.99 -13.41
CA THR A 798 14.07 44.99 -12.95
C THR A 798 14.50 45.72 -11.68
N GLY A 799 15.57 45.25 -11.00
CA GLY A 799 15.97 45.74 -9.69
C GLY A 799 14.99 45.40 -8.56
N ARG A 800 13.94 44.61 -8.85
CA ARG A 800 12.97 44.09 -7.87
C ARG A 800 13.26 42.61 -7.60
N PRO A 801 12.95 42.07 -6.43
CA PRO A 801 13.01 40.63 -6.21
C PRO A 801 12.18 39.86 -7.24
N VAL A 802 12.48 38.57 -7.46
CA VAL A 802 11.67 37.73 -8.37
C VAL A 802 10.19 37.79 -8.03
N ASP A 803 9.35 37.69 -9.06
CA ASP A 803 7.90 37.78 -8.93
C ASP A 803 7.29 36.52 -8.32
N ALA A 804 7.84 35.37 -8.69
CA ALA A 804 7.60 34.04 -8.17
C ALA A 804 8.82 33.17 -8.48
N PHE A 805 8.87 31.97 -7.90
CA PHE A 805 9.76 30.92 -8.37
C PHE A 805 8.97 29.67 -8.77
N ILE A 806 9.57 28.86 -9.64
CA ILE A 806 8.96 27.66 -10.23
C ILE A 806 9.85 26.47 -9.89
N MET A 807 9.22 25.37 -9.48
CA MET A 807 9.90 24.13 -9.10
C MET A 807 9.01 22.91 -9.37
N PRO A 808 9.55 21.67 -9.37
CA PRO A 808 8.74 20.45 -9.35
C PRO A 808 7.75 20.44 -8.18
N VAL A 809 6.60 19.78 -8.35
CA VAL A 809 5.68 19.47 -7.23
C VAL A 809 6.19 18.27 -6.42
N ALA A 810 6.64 17.25 -7.15
CA ALA A 810 7.23 16.02 -6.63
C ALA A 810 8.42 15.64 -7.52
N ALA A 811 9.28 14.72 -7.06
CA ALA A 811 10.37 14.19 -7.88
C ALA A 811 9.87 13.23 -9.00
N ILE A 812 8.63 12.75 -8.87
CA ILE A 812 8.02 11.75 -9.74
C ILE A 812 6.77 12.34 -10.40
N ALA A 813 6.52 12.01 -11.68
CA ALA A 813 5.37 12.57 -12.41
C ALA A 813 4.02 12.12 -11.83
N ALA A 814 3.96 10.86 -11.41
CA ALA A 814 2.93 10.27 -10.57
C ALA A 814 3.54 9.07 -9.81
N ALA A 815 2.97 8.69 -8.67
CA ALA A 815 3.49 7.55 -7.91
C ALA A 815 2.98 6.23 -8.47
N ARG A 816 3.87 5.25 -8.61
CA ARG A 816 3.46 3.85 -8.58
C ARG A 816 3.18 3.44 -7.14
N PRO A 817 2.29 2.46 -6.89
CA PRO A 817 1.96 2.01 -5.54
C PRO A 817 3.19 1.78 -4.65
N ASN A 818 3.19 2.37 -3.47
CA ASN A 818 4.23 2.30 -2.43
C ASN A 818 5.57 2.96 -2.83
N LEU A 819 5.61 3.75 -3.91
CA LEU A 819 6.84 4.36 -4.41
C LEU A 819 6.85 5.90 -4.31
N TYR A 820 5.92 6.52 -3.56
CA TYR A 820 6.05 7.92 -3.17
C TYR A 820 6.95 8.05 -1.93
N ASN A 821 8.24 8.30 -2.13
CA ASN A 821 9.23 8.25 -1.05
C ASN A 821 9.91 9.60 -0.72
N TYR A 822 9.54 10.70 -1.40
CA TYR A 822 10.17 12.01 -1.20
C TYR A 822 9.20 13.19 -1.30
N TYR A 823 9.16 14.02 -0.26
CA TYR A 823 8.25 15.18 -0.13
C TYR A 823 8.95 16.55 -0.19
N GLY A 824 10.28 16.60 -0.34
CA GLY A 824 11.04 17.86 -0.19
C GLY A 824 10.58 18.99 -1.13
N TYR A 825 10.17 18.64 -2.35
CA TYR A 825 9.63 19.61 -3.31
C TYR A 825 8.32 20.28 -2.84
N SER A 826 7.47 19.55 -2.11
CA SER A 826 6.18 20.08 -1.68
C SER A 826 6.23 20.65 -0.26
N ASN A 827 6.89 19.97 0.67
CA ASN A 827 6.82 20.27 2.10
C ASN A 827 7.61 21.52 2.53
N ILE A 828 8.66 21.90 1.77
CA ILE A 828 9.42 23.14 2.01
C ILE A 828 8.50 24.34 1.85
N ILE A 829 7.55 24.27 0.93
CA ILE A 829 6.56 25.33 0.74
C ILE A 829 5.71 25.47 1.99
N ASN A 830 5.26 24.34 2.58
CA ASN A 830 4.52 24.35 3.84
C ASN A 830 5.32 24.95 5.00
N LEU A 831 6.58 24.54 5.15
CA LEU A 831 7.51 25.09 6.13
C LEU A 831 7.66 26.62 6.01
N LEU A 832 7.66 27.15 4.79
CA LEU A 832 7.79 28.58 4.51
C LEU A 832 6.47 29.36 4.62
N ASP A 833 5.33 28.67 4.68
CA ASP A 833 3.99 29.25 4.63
C ASP A 833 3.70 30.12 3.39
N TYR A 834 4.29 29.73 2.25
CA TYR A 834 4.13 30.43 0.96
C TYR A 834 2.91 29.97 0.18
N ALA A 835 2.25 30.89 -0.53
CA ALA A 835 1.17 30.55 -1.44
C ALA A 835 1.74 29.87 -2.70
N ALA A 836 1.11 28.78 -3.15
CA ALA A 836 1.57 28.04 -4.31
C ALA A 836 0.40 27.52 -5.15
N CYS A 837 0.56 27.55 -6.47
CA CYS A 837 -0.40 27.01 -7.42
C CYS A 837 0.26 25.96 -8.30
N THR A 838 -0.39 24.81 -8.45
CA THR A 838 0.02 23.77 -9.41
C THR A 838 -0.32 24.22 -10.82
N LEU A 839 0.61 24.02 -11.75
CA LEU A 839 0.50 24.31 -13.17
C LEU A 839 0.73 23.01 -13.96
N PRO A 840 -0.32 22.41 -14.54
CA PRO A 840 -0.19 21.37 -15.56
C PRO A 840 0.62 21.89 -16.74
N VAL A 841 1.53 21.10 -17.31
CA VAL A 841 2.42 21.56 -18.40
C VAL A 841 2.32 20.67 -19.63
N THR A 842 2.37 19.36 -19.44
CA THR A 842 2.48 18.39 -20.54
C THR A 842 2.06 17.01 -20.03
N THR A 843 2.15 16.00 -20.89
CA THR A 843 2.05 14.59 -20.54
C THR A 843 3.37 13.90 -20.82
N VAL A 844 3.62 12.78 -20.15
CA VAL A 844 4.77 11.92 -20.43
C VAL A 844 4.66 11.39 -21.87
N ASP A 845 5.76 11.44 -22.60
CA ASP A 845 5.93 10.80 -23.91
C ASP A 845 7.12 9.86 -23.82
N LYS A 846 6.85 8.55 -23.87
CA LYS A 846 7.88 7.51 -23.72
C LYS A 846 9.02 7.58 -24.75
N ASN A 847 8.79 8.21 -25.92
CA ASN A 847 9.80 8.32 -26.96
C ASN A 847 10.82 9.43 -26.67
N VAL A 848 10.40 10.44 -25.90
CA VAL A 848 11.19 11.62 -25.51
C VAL A 848 11.73 11.46 -24.10
N ASP A 849 10.88 11.04 -23.16
CA ASP A 849 11.16 10.92 -21.75
C ASP A 849 11.77 9.55 -21.43
N ARG A 850 13.00 9.32 -21.90
CA ARG A 850 13.66 8.02 -21.72
C ARG A 850 14.29 7.91 -20.34
N PHE A 851 14.30 6.69 -19.79
CA PHE A 851 15.04 6.38 -18.57
C PHE A 851 16.56 6.47 -18.82
N GLU A 852 17.27 7.28 -18.04
CA GLU A 852 18.74 7.40 -18.12
C GLU A 852 19.38 6.40 -17.15
N ALA A 853 19.89 5.28 -17.69
CA ALA A 853 20.48 4.20 -16.89
C ALA A 853 21.84 4.54 -16.25
N ASN A 854 22.51 5.58 -16.74
CA ASN A 854 23.83 6.01 -16.28
C ASN A 854 23.79 7.10 -15.20
N TYR A 855 22.60 7.46 -14.69
CA TYR A 855 22.50 8.37 -13.56
C TYR A 855 23.08 7.73 -12.30
N GLU A 856 23.94 8.46 -11.59
CA GLU A 856 24.46 8.07 -10.28
C GLU A 856 23.59 8.71 -9.17
N PRO A 857 22.79 7.93 -8.42
CA PRO A 857 21.93 8.46 -7.37
C PRO A 857 22.74 9.05 -6.21
N ARG A 858 22.22 10.14 -5.64
CA ARG A 858 22.84 10.87 -4.51
C ARG A 858 22.60 10.18 -3.17
N SER A 859 21.53 9.40 -3.07
CA SER A 859 21.10 8.70 -1.86
C SER A 859 20.20 7.51 -2.22
N VAL A 860 19.87 6.67 -1.23
CA VAL A 860 18.90 5.57 -1.41
C VAL A 860 17.51 6.09 -1.77
N VAL A 861 17.08 7.23 -1.21
CA VAL A 861 15.78 7.84 -1.53
C VAL A 861 15.76 8.29 -2.98
N ASP A 862 16.84 8.91 -3.43
CA ASP A 862 17.02 9.35 -4.82
C ASP A 862 17.09 8.17 -5.80
N GLU A 863 17.76 7.08 -5.41
CA GLU A 863 17.83 5.85 -6.20
C GLU A 863 16.45 5.22 -6.38
N ILE A 864 15.66 5.09 -5.31
CA ILE A 864 14.29 4.55 -5.36
C ILE A 864 13.41 5.45 -6.24
N ALA A 865 13.47 6.76 -6.03
CA ALA A 865 12.70 7.71 -6.83
C ALA A 865 13.09 7.58 -8.32
N TRP A 866 14.38 7.65 -8.66
CA TRP A 866 14.85 7.54 -10.03
C TRP A 866 14.45 6.22 -10.70
N LYS A 867 14.70 5.09 -10.04
CA LYS A 867 14.37 3.74 -10.56
C LYS A 867 12.87 3.42 -10.60
N SER A 868 12.02 4.22 -9.95
CA SER A 868 10.57 4.05 -10.07
C SER A 868 10.03 4.43 -11.45
N TYR A 869 10.78 5.23 -12.22
CA TYR A 869 10.36 5.69 -13.54
C TYR A 869 10.41 4.56 -14.58
N ASP A 870 9.29 4.33 -15.24
CA ASP A 870 9.16 3.41 -16.37
C ASP A 870 8.43 4.14 -17.51
N PRO A 871 9.10 4.45 -18.63
CA PRO A 871 8.49 5.20 -19.73
C PRO A 871 7.23 4.54 -20.29
N GLU A 872 7.14 3.20 -20.35
CA GLU A 872 5.98 2.49 -20.90
C GLU A 872 4.78 2.57 -19.94
N ILE A 873 5.02 2.37 -18.64
CA ILE A 873 3.97 2.51 -17.62
C ILE A 873 3.48 3.96 -17.58
N TYR A 874 4.37 4.95 -17.67
CA TYR A 874 4.05 6.35 -17.47
C TYR A 874 3.51 7.06 -18.71
N ASP A 875 3.62 6.49 -19.91
CA ASP A 875 3.19 7.12 -21.16
C ASP A 875 1.77 7.71 -21.05
N GLY A 876 1.60 8.99 -21.40
CA GLY A 876 0.34 9.72 -21.31
C GLY A 876 -0.03 10.26 -19.93
N ALA A 877 0.71 9.94 -18.85
CA ALA A 877 0.46 10.50 -17.52
C ALA A 877 0.72 12.01 -17.48
N HIS A 878 0.04 12.74 -16.60
CA HIS A 878 0.21 14.19 -16.48
C HIS A 878 1.56 14.57 -15.88
N VAL A 879 2.07 15.73 -16.29
CA VAL A 879 3.31 16.32 -15.78
C VAL A 879 3.04 17.78 -15.46
N SER A 880 3.30 18.14 -14.20
CA SER A 880 2.99 19.46 -13.66
C SER A 880 4.17 20.03 -12.86
N VAL A 881 4.18 21.35 -12.72
CA VAL A 881 5.12 22.10 -11.85
C VAL A 881 4.32 22.94 -10.86
N GLN A 882 4.98 23.60 -9.91
CA GLN A 882 4.32 24.59 -9.04
C GLN A 882 4.94 25.97 -9.21
N VAL A 883 4.06 26.97 -9.21
CA VAL A 883 4.39 28.39 -9.15
C VAL A 883 4.22 28.82 -7.70
N VAL A 884 5.26 29.40 -7.11
CA VAL A 884 5.28 29.78 -5.69
C VAL A 884 5.44 31.28 -5.57
N ALA A 885 4.52 31.91 -4.83
CA ALA A 885 4.59 33.31 -4.43
C ALA A 885 4.83 33.42 -2.92
N ARG A 886 4.99 34.66 -2.43
CA ARG A 886 5.17 34.88 -1.00
C ARG A 886 3.90 34.55 -0.21
N ARG A 887 4.09 34.42 1.11
CA ARG A 887 3.01 34.32 2.08
C ARG A 887 1.95 35.41 1.85
N LEU A 888 0.68 35.03 1.88
CA LEU A 888 -0.50 35.88 1.65
C LEU A 888 -0.45 36.61 0.31
N GLN A 889 -0.07 35.92 -0.77
CA GLN A 889 -0.09 36.44 -2.14
C GLN A 889 -0.84 35.50 -3.09
N GLU A 890 -1.94 34.91 -2.62
CA GLU A 890 -2.79 33.99 -3.39
C GLU A 890 -3.28 34.64 -4.69
N GLU A 891 -3.68 35.92 -4.64
CA GLU A 891 -4.16 36.62 -5.83
C GLU A 891 -3.04 36.82 -6.87
N LYS A 892 -1.81 37.07 -6.40
CA LYS A 892 -0.63 37.19 -7.28
C LYS A 892 -0.24 35.85 -7.88
N VAL A 893 -0.21 34.76 -7.10
CA VAL A 893 0.21 33.44 -7.62
C VAL A 893 -0.77 32.93 -8.68
N LEU A 894 -2.07 33.16 -8.50
CA LEU A 894 -3.09 32.83 -9.50
C LEU A 894 -2.91 33.66 -10.78
N ALA A 895 -2.71 34.98 -10.66
CA ALA A 895 -2.46 35.84 -11.82
C ALA A 895 -1.18 35.44 -12.60
N LEU A 896 -0.10 35.10 -11.90
CA LEU A 896 1.13 34.62 -12.52
C LEU A 896 0.92 33.24 -13.19
N THR A 897 0.15 32.36 -12.57
CA THR A 897 -0.16 31.03 -13.13
C THR A 897 -0.98 31.16 -14.43
N GLU A 898 -1.94 32.09 -14.50
CA GLU A 898 -2.68 32.39 -15.74
C GLU A 898 -1.76 32.89 -16.87
N ILE A 899 -0.82 33.78 -16.54
CA ILE A 899 0.16 34.28 -17.52
C ILE A 899 1.01 33.12 -18.06
N LEU A 900 1.47 32.23 -17.19
CA LEU A 900 2.28 31.08 -17.56
C LEU A 900 1.49 30.04 -18.38
N ALA A 901 0.23 29.77 -17.99
CA ALA A 901 -0.66 28.89 -18.74
C ALA A 901 -0.90 29.43 -20.17
N GLY A 902 -1.17 30.74 -20.30
CA GLY A 902 -1.30 31.39 -21.60
C GLY A 902 -0.02 31.35 -22.44
N ALA A 903 1.15 31.50 -21.81
CA ALA A 903 2.45 31.39 -22.50
C ALA A 903 2.78 29.97 -22.97
N LEU A 904 2.22 28.96 -22.31
CA LEU A 904 2.30 27.54 -22.67
C LEU A 904 1.23 27.12 -23.69
N GLN A 905 0.24 27.98 -23.98
CA GLN A 905 -0.92 27.70 -24.85
C GLN A 905 -1.80 26.55 -24.35
N LEU A 906 -2.01 26.51 -23.02
CA LEU A 906 -2.82 25.50 -22.33
C LEU A 906 -4.30 25.87 -22.25
#